data_AF-A0AAU5GUK7-F1
#
_entry.id   AF-A0AAU5GUK7-F1
#
_cell.length_a   1.000
_cell.length_b   1.000
_cell.length_c   1.000
_cell.angle_alpha   90.00
_cell.angle_beta   90.00
_cell.angle_gamma   90.00
#
_symmetry.space_group_name_H-M   'P 1'
#
loop_
_entity.id
_entity.type
_entity.pdbx_description
1 polymer ?
#
loop_
_entity_poly.entity_id
_entity_poly.type
_entity_poly.pdbx_seq_one_letter_code
_entity_poly.pdbx_strand_id
1 'polypeptide(L)'
;MNEETAPHLPVILDVQRAPFRDAEPDVTRPGVAVVLATGSGELILHEPGHRRSLWAGRKVRLRYEVDVREHQLTFRLLVPSTDDLAAFRVTVEVRLRVDDPVLLVRRGIRDAADAVALPLRYYVSGVTREFAIEQSGEAERALHDWFGSQAHSGDLDEGVGLTVRATGFVVRLSEEAEQELRPRWGGLEPTRYTDVRFPPVSVGRTPTGIGFPLDDKFGSVHGGGSQGFPASGVPSSEVPQPWRLVAELVDQTSPGQILPLHVQLAPGADGAGVPLRAFLVAPGGTRLTVTIHAPGLASLGPLQQEVTLTPGRNSDVLLFRLKAGSPGLHTVTVRAFRDGTYLGEVRCQVSVEPGSATRDGQPRVAVLSSLDANDGEITLQVLKGDSPGTYSFQLLGSTSYAPELIRMRAGDPSGPTERIYQELRAMASRSQAGGTADAARARDRLRSLGVQLWAAAVPEEVRRQFWAEAGRVGAVTILGEHDAVPWELMYPLDGSQEGDGFLAEWLPIVRQAYGQERVPELSLDRATFVVPPRSPAEAAQEVAALRARLGAAVLDGGVLSHGTALTSLINDGLSGLLHFACHNAFGGAGSKVEMDDGPFDPLDLAYASQARALGRTQPLVFFNACRSAGEIDWFSQHLGWAQQFLQAGAGAFVGTLWAVRSDSALEFADAFYGDLVGAGEPLGRASLRARQAIRDRDGDPTWLAYAVYGSPGTRVTTTTTTVVGQGDFA
;
A
#
# COMPACT_ATOMS: atom_id res chain seq x y z
N MET A 1 21.58 -7.37 -18.72
CA MET A 1 22.49 -6.20 -18.68
C MET A 1 22.59 -5.80 -17.22
N ASN A 2 23.78 -5.91 -16.62
CA ASN A 2 23.98 -5.57 -15.22
C ASN A 2 23.77 -4.05 -15.07
N GLU A 3 22.76 -3.65 -14.30
CA GLU A 3 22.67 -2.29 -13.76
C GLU A 3 23.97 -2.02 -12.99
N GLU A 4 24.84 -1.15 -13.51
CA GLU A 4 25.95 -0.62 -12.73
C GLU A 4 25.35 0.10 -11.52
N THR A 5 25.54 -0.51 -10.36
CA THR A 5 24.91 -0.11 -9.10
C THR A 5 25.44 1.28 -8.73
N ALA A 6 24.56 2.28 -8.68
CA ALA A 6 24.92 3.60 -8.19
C ALA A 6 25.46 3.49 -6.75
N PRO A 7 26.50 4.27 -6.37
CA PRO A 7 26.96 4.28 -4.98
C PRO A 7 25.82 4.70 -4.05
N HIS A 8 25.71 4.07 -2.88
CA HIS A 8 24.71 4.39 -1.85
C HIS A 8 25.44 5.03 -0.66
N LEU A 9 25.05 6.23 -0.26
CA LEU A 9 25.58 6.92 0.92
C LEU A 9 24.46 7.54 1.78
N PRO A 10 23.93 6.81 2.77
CA PRO A 10 22.92 7.34 3.67
C PRO A 10 23.54 8.40 4.60
N VAL A 11 23.06 9.63 4.50
CA VAL A 11 23.51 10.78 5.31
C VAL A 11 22.60 11.05 6.51
N ILE A 12 21.38 10.51 6.53
CA ILE A 12 20.55 10.44 7.74
C ILE A 12 20.74 9.04 8.34
N LEU A 13 21.42 8.98 9.48
CA LEU A 13 21.82 7.74 10.16
C LEU A 13 20.70 7.13 11.02
N ASP A 14 19.89 7.98 11.65
CA ASP A 14 18.77 7.56 12.49
C ASP A 14 17.71 8.67 12.58
N VAL A 15 16.44 8.29 12.71
CA VAL A 15 15.33 9.20 12.99
C VAL A 15 14.48 8.64 14.14
N GLN A 16 14.66 9.22 15.31
CA GLN A 16 13.96 8.79 16.53
C GLN A 16 12.72 9.64 16.78
N ARG A 17 11.67 9.03 17.32
CA ARG A 17 10.43 9.72 17.73
C ARG A 17 10.31 9.75 19.25
N ALA A 18 9.80 10.88 19.76
CA ALA A 18 9.59 11.06 21.20
C ALA A 18 8.56 10.05 21.78
N PRO A 19 8.71 9.60 23.04
CA PRO A 19 9.74 9.99 24.00
C PRO A 19 11.10 9.37 23.66
N PHE A 20 12.13 10.22 23.60
CA PHE A 20 13.50 9.75 23.43
C PHE A 20 13.88 8.99 24.70
N ARG A 21 14.49 7.80 24.58
CA ARG A 21 14.91 7.01 25.76
C ARG A 21 15.73 7.92 26.69
N ASP A 22 15.28 8.08 27.93
CA ASP A 22 15.86 8.94 28.98
C ASP A 22 17.26 8.51 29.48
N ALA A 23 17.94 7.64 28.72
CA ALA A 23 19.24 7.08 29.08
C ALA A 23 20.17 7.05 27.87
N GLU A 24 20.42 8.19 27.25
CA GLU A 24 21.76 8.46 26.71
C GLU A 24 21.99 9.99 26.75
N PRO A 25 22.92 10.46 27.61
CA PRO A 25 23.22 11.87 27.73
C PRO A 25 23.83 12.36 26.42
N ASP A 26 23.54 13.60 26.01
CA ASP A 26 24.44 14.65 25.45
C ASP A 26 25.72 14.26 24.65
N VAL A 27 25.81 13.04 24.13
CA VAL A 27 26.96 12.48 23.41
C VAL A 27 26.63 12.60 21.94
N THR A 28 26.82 13.81 21.40
CA THR A 28 27.06 13.93 19.97
C THR A 28 28.27 13.06 19.64
N ARG A 29 28.05 11.97 18.91
CA ARG A 29 29.15 11.15 18.39
C ARG A 29 29.99 12.03 17.45
N PRO A 30 31.33 12.00 17.53
CA PRO A 30 32.15 12.73 16.57
C PRO A 30 31.76 12.39 15.13
N GLY A 31 31.54 13.41 14.31
CA GLY A 31 31.08 13.23 12.92
C GLY A 31 29.57 13.04 12.74
N VAL A 32 28.76 13.18 13.80
CA VAL A 32 27.30 13.12 13.72
C VAL A 32 26.70 14.41 14.27
N ALA A 33 25.92 15.11 13.45
CA ALA A 33 25.10 16.24 13.87
C ALA A 33 23.70 15.76 14.29
N VAL A 34 23.11 16.39 15.30
CA VAL A 34 21.75 16.08 15.74
C VAL A 34 20.82 17.21 15.37
N VAL A 35 19.79 16.94 14.56
CA VAL A 35 18.75 17.91 14.21
C VAL A 35 17.44 17.51 14.88
N LEU A 36 16.83 18.42 15.62
CA LEU A 36 15.57 18.22 16.30
C LEU A 36 14.44 18.84 15.46
N ALA A 37 13.32 18.14 15.33
CA ALA A 37 12.12 18.69 14.71
C ALA A 37 10.96 18.77 15.70
N THR A 38 10.27 19.91 15.70
CA THR A 38 8.99 20.09 16.40
C THR A 38 7.84 19.50 15.60
N GLY A 39 6.66 19.32 16.19
CA GLY A 39 5.49 18.88 15.42
C GLY A 39 5.02 19.91 14.38
N SER A 40 5.39 21.19 14.53
CA SER A 40 5.09 22.28 13.59
C SER A 40 6.03 22.33 12.39
N GLY A 41 7.04 21.45 12.34
CA GLY A 41 8.01 21.38 11.25
C GLY A 41 9.20 22.35 11.38
N GLU A 42 9.35 23.00 12.52
CA GLU A 42 10.56 23.78 12.82
C GLU A 42 11.74 22.82 13.04
N LEU A 43 12.86 23.11 12.40
CA LEU A 43 14.10 22.34 12.50
C LEU A 43 15.15 23.12 13.27
N ILE A 44 15.78 22.43 14.20
CA ILE A 44 16.66 23.00 15.20
C ILE A 44 17.94 22.17 15.25
N LEU A 45 19.10 22.77 15.01
CA LEU A 45 20.39 22.10 15.24
C LEU A 45 20.65 22.00 16.74
N HIS A 46 20.93 20.79 17.23
CA HIS A 46 21.31 20.57 18.62
C HIS A 46 22.81 20.78 18.80
N GLU A 47 23.18 21.76 19.65
CA GLU A 47 24.57 22.00 20.03
C GLU A 47 24.92 21.28 21.34
N PRO A 48 25.96 20.43 21.36
CA PRO A 48 26.37 19.70 22.56
C PRO A 48 26.78 20.66 23.69
N GLY A 49 26.33 20.39 24.91
CA GLY A 49 26.61 21.22 26.09
C GLY A 49 25.63 22.37 26.34
N HIS A 50 24.66 22.61 25.46
CA HIS A 50 23.57 23.55 25.71
C HIS A 50 22.46 22.90 26.56
N ARG A 51 22.21 23.43 27.77
CA ARG A 51 21.13 22.96 28.66
C ARG A 51 19.78 22.95 27.94
N ARG A 52 18.96 21.93 28.24
CA ARG A 52 17.54 21.75 27.81
C ARG A 52 16.66 23.02 27.90
N SER A 53 17.08 24.07 28.62
CA SER A 53 16.30 25.29 28.89
C SER A 53 16.01 26.18 27.68
N LEU A 54 16.75 26.09 26.56
CA LEU A 54 16.44 26.86 25.34
C LEU A 54 15.25 26.30 24.54
N TRP A 55 14.90 25.02 24.74
CA TRP A 55 13.75 24.36 24.12
C TRP A 55 12.64 24.06 25.14
N ALA A 56 12.83 24.46 26.41
CA ALA A 56 11.85 24.30 27.47
C ALA A 56 10.58 25.11 27.12
N GLY A 57 9.60 24.42 26.53
CA GLY A 57 8.37 25.00 26.00
C GLY A 57 8.02 24.54 24.57
N ARG A 58 8.99 24.03 23.79
CA ARG A 58 8.77 23.48 22.45
C ARG A 58 8.70 21.95 22.50
N LYS A 59 7.60 21.37 22.01
CA LYS A 59 7.36 19.92 22.03
C LYS A 59 8.13 19.26 20.88
N VAL A 60 9.41 18.95 21.11
CA VAL A 60 10.25 18.22 20.15
C VAL A 60 9.66 16.82 19.91
N ARG A 61 9.51 16.43 18.64
CA ARG A 61 8.87 15.17 18.21
C ARG A 61 9.83 14.21 17.56
N LEU A 62 10.76 14.72 16.75
CA LEU A 62 11.75 13.91 16.03
C LEU A 62 13.17 14.37 16.34
N ARG A 63 14.09 13.40 16.29
CA ARG A 63 15.53 13.59 16.40
C ARG A 63 16.19 12.88 15.23
N TYR A 64 16.83 13.63 14.35
CA TYR A 64 17.62 13.15 13.23
C TYR A 64 19.08 13.10 13.65
N GLU A 65 19.75 11.97 13.41
CA GLU A 65 21.20 11.86 13.44
C GLU A 65 21.71 11.97 12.00
N VAL A 66 22.53 12.97 11.70
CA VAL A 66 23.03 13.28 10.36
C VAL A 66 24.54 13.06 10.31
N ASP A 67 25.02 12.28 9.36
CA ASP A 67 26.43 12.07 9.12
C ASP A 67 27.06 13.31 8.49
N VAL A 68 27.99 13.95 9.20
CA VAL A 68 28.72 15.13 8.73
C VAL A 68 30.19 14.81 8.43
N ARG A 69 30.56 13.52 8.38
CA ARG A 69 31.91 13.08 8.01
C ARG A 69 32.15 13.29 6.51
N GLU A 70 33.43 13.40 6.16
CA GLU A 70 33.85 13.41 4.76
C GLU A 70 33.87 11.97 4.23
N HIS A 71 33.20 11.76 3.10
CA HIS A 71 33.09 10.48 2.41
C HIS A 71 33.67 10.59 1.01
N GLN A 72 34.21 9.48 0.50
CA GLN A 72 34.70 9.36 -0.88
C GLN A 72 33.84 8.34 -1.61
N LEU A 73 33.22 8.75 -2.71
CA LEU A 73 32.39 7.92 -3.58
C LEU A 73 32.98 7.84 -4.97
N THR A 74 32.66 6.76 -5.68
CA THR A 74 33.04 6.56 -7.07
C THR A 74 31.78 6.39 -7.91
N PHE A 75 31.56 7.30 -8.85
CA PHE A 75 30.47 7.24 -9.81
C PHE A 75 30.97 6.68 -11.14
N ARG A 76 30.14 5.89 -11.80
CA ARG A 76 30.39 5.44 -13.18
C ARG A 76 29.25 5.96 -14.05
N LEU A 77 29.61 6.75 -15.05
CA LEU A 77 28.67 7.49 -15.87
C LEU A 77 28.85 7.07 -17.33
N LEU A 78 27.74 6.79 -18.00
CA LEU A 78 27.69 6.70 -19.44
C LEU A 78 27.26 8.06 -19.99
N VAL A 79 28.17 8.74 -20.67
CA VAL A 79 28.01 10.13 -21.13
C VAL A 79 28.29 10.25 -22.63
N PRO A 80 27.61 11.16 -23.33
CA PRO A 80 27.75 11.30 -24.78
C PRO A 80 29.14 11.84 -25.16
N SER A 81 29.63 11.40 -26.32
CA SER A 81 30.71 12.07 -27.06
C SER A 81 30.12 13.09 -28.05
N THR A 82 30.94 13.73 -28.89
CA THR A 82 30.44 14.53 -30.02
C THR A 82 29.71 13.68 -31.08
N ASP A 83 30.02 12.39 -31.18
CA ASP A 83 29.33 11.45 -32.07
C ASP A 83 28.13 10.85 -31.32
N ASP A 84 26.92 11.09 -31.82
CA ASP A 84 25.66 10.61 -31.24
C ASP A 84 25.58 9.07 -31.17
N LEU A 85 26.43 8.36 -31.93
CA LEU A 85 26.50 6.90 -31.97
C LEU A 85 27.44 6.29 -30.93
N ALA A 86 28.29 7.09 -30.27
CA ALA A 86 29.31 6.59 -29.35
C ALA A 86 29.33 7.33 -27.99
N ALA A 87 29.47 6.56 -26.91
CA ALA A 87 29.47 7.08 -25.54
C ALA A 87 30.77 6.75 -24.78
N PHE A 88 31.20 7.68 -23.92
CA PHE A 88 32.26 7.46 -22.95
C PHE A 88 31.70 6.80 -21.68
N ARG A 89 32.49 5.89 -21.11
CA ARG A 89 32.35 5.41 -19.74
C ARG A 89 33.31 6.21 -18.85
N VAL A 90 32.78 7.14 -18.08
CA VAL A 90 33.56 8.02 -17.20
C VAL A 90 33.43 7.55 -15.76
N THR A 91 34.56 7.25 -15.12
CA THR A 91 34.61 7.01 -13.67
C THR A 91 35.04 8.29 -12.97
N VAL A 92 34.26 8.75 -12.00
CA VAL A 92 34.50 9.98 -11.25
C VAL A 92 34.66 9.66 -9.77
N GLU A 93 35.76 10.09 -9.17
CA GLU A 93 35.93 10.08 -7.72
C GLU A 93 35.44 11.41 -7.15
N VAL A 94 34.54 11.33 -6.17
CA VAL A 94 33.91 12.48 -5.53
C VAL A 94 34.12 12.40 -4.03
N ARG A 95 34.63 13.47 -3.42
CA ARG A 95 34.58 13.69 -1.98
C ARG A 95 33.38 14.55 -1.63
N LEU A 96 32.64 14.16 -0.61
CA LEU A 96 31.47 14.91 -0.17
C LEU A 96 31.35 14.91 1.35
N ARG A 97 30.76 15.97 1.90
CA ARG A 97 30.37 16.06 3.32
C ARG A 97 29.13 16.93 3.47
N VAL A 98 28.41 16.74 4.57
CA VAL A 98 27.28 17.61 4.95
C VAL A 98 27.80 18.81 5.73
N ASP A 99 27.51 20.03 5.25
CA ASP A 99 27.90 21.27 5.95
C ASP A 99 26.70 21.92 6.67
N ASP A 100 25.50 21.80 6.09
CA ASP A 100 24.26 22.28 6.69
C ASP A 100 23.28 21.11 6.91
N PRO A 101 23.36 20.44 8.08
CA PRO A 101 22.48 19.32 8.40
C PRO A 101 21.02 19.76 8.55
N VAL A 102 20.73 21.02 8.87
CA VAL A 102 19.37 21.54 8.99
C VAL A 102 18.74 21.67 7.61
N LEU A 103 19.47 22.24 6.64
CA LEU A 103 19.03 22.35 5.26
C LEU A 103 18.86 20.96 4.61
N LEU A 104 19.77 20.04 4.89
CA LEU A 104 19.70 18.66 4.43
C LEU A 104 18.41 17.96 4.89
N VAL A 105 18.09 18.02 6.19
CA VAL A 105 16.83 17.48 6.75
C VAL A 105 15.62 18.24 6.20
N ARG A 106 15.72 19.58 6.07
CA ARG A 106 14.66 20.43 5.50
C ARG A 106 14.31 20.03 4.06
N ARG A 107 15.31 19.66 3.26
CA ARG A 107 15.15 19.16 1.88
C ARG A 107 14.79 17.67 1.83
N GLY A 108 15.05 16.92 2.90
CA GLY A 108 14.72 15.50 3.00
C GLY A 108 15.67 14.61 2.21
N ILE A 109 16.91 15.06 2.01
CA ILE A 109 17.95 14.26 1.35
C ILE A 109 18.38 13.16 2.33
N ARG A 110 18.08 11.91 1.99
CA ARG A 110 18.49 10.74 2.79
C ARG A 110 19.78 10.11 2.30
N ASP A 111 19.98 10.14 0.99
CA ASP A 111 21.15 9.63 0.31
C ASP A 111 21.86 10.78 -0.42
N ALA A 112 23.13 11.01 -0.09
CA ALA A 112 23.91 12.07 -0.72
C ALA A 112 24.43 11.68 -2.11
N ALA A 113 24.60 10.40 -2.41
CA ALA A 113 25.00 9.94 -3.72
C ALA A 113 23.91 10.20 -4.77
N ASP A 114 22.64 9.94 -4.42
CA ASP A 114 21.48 10.23 -5.27
C ASP A 114 21.36 11.72 -5.58
N ALA A 115 21.59 12.58 -4.58
CA ALA A 115 21.53 14.03 -4.74
C ALA A 115 22.62 14.57 -5.68
N VAL A 116 23.76 13.89 -5.78
CA VAL A 116 24.92 14.34 -6.58
C VAL A 116 24.97 13.68 -7.96
N ALA A 117 24.32 12.52 -8.15
CA ALA A 117 24.41 11.75 -9.39
C ALA A 117 23.94 12.53 -10.63
N LEU A 118 22.80 13.22 -10.53
CA LEU A 118 22.21 13.92 -11.68
C LEU A 118 23.00 15.19 -12.07
N PRO A 119 23.36 16.09 -11.13
CA PRO A 119 24.23 17.23 -11.45
C PRO A 119 25.57 16.79 -12.01
N LEU A 120 26.19 15.77 -11.41
CA LEU A 120 27.47 15.24 -11.89
C LEU A 120 27.38 14.76 -13.34
N ARG A 121 26.34 13.99 -13.68
CA ARG A 121 26.10 13.56 -15.06
C ARG A 121 25.89 14.74 -16.02
N TYR A 122 25.14 15.75 -15.59
CA TYR A 122 24.86 16.94 -16.41
C TYR A 122 26.16 17.67 -16.79
N TYR A 123 26.99 18.01 -15.81
CA TYR A 123 28.24 18.75 -16.05
C TYR A 123 29.28 17.91 -16.80
N VAL A 124 29.44 16.63 -16.43
CA VAL A 124 30.35 15.72 -17.16
C VAL A 124 29.90 15.58 -18.62
N SER A 125 28.60 15.41 -18.87
CA SER A 125 28.07 15.33 -20.25
C SER A 125 28.26 16.64 -21.01
N GLY A 126 28.19 17.79 -20.34
CA GLY A 126 28.44 19.10 -20.96
C GLY A 126 29.86 19.19 -21.52
N VAL A 127 30.85 18.76 -20.75
CA VAL A 127 32.25 18.76 -21.17
C VAL A 127 32.54 17.68 -22.22
N THR A 128 32.06 16.44 -22.04
CA THR A 128 32.42 15.34 -22.94
C THR A 128 31.81 15.45 -24.35
N ARG A 129 30.73 16.23 -24.52
CA ARG A 129 30.12 16.51 -25.84
C ARG A 129 31.05 17.24 -26.81
N GLU A 130 32.10 17.88 -26.32
CA GLU A 130 33.05 18.61 -27.16
C GLU A 130 34.15 17.72 -27.75
N PHE A 131 34.20 16.44 -27.37
CA PHE A 131 35.26 15.51 -27.76
C PHE A 131 34.71 14.32 -28.55
N ALA A 132 35.37 14.00 -29.67
CA ALA A 132 35.12 12.77 -30.41
C ALA A 132 35.57 11.55 -29.59
N ILE A 133 34.99 10.38 -29.86
CA ILE A 133 35.18 9.16 -29.07
C ILE A 133 36.66 8.72 -28.98
N GLU A 134 37.48 9.02 -29.98
CA GLU A 134 38.92 8.74 -29.99
C GLU A 134 39.74 9.66 -29.06
N GLN A 135 39.17 10.80 -28.64
CA GLN A 135 39.83 11.84 -27.84
C GLN A 135 39.66 11.63 -26.32
N SER A 136 39.51 10.39 -25.86
CA SER A 136 39.30 10.06 -24.42
C SER A 136 40.30 10.73 -23.47
N GLY A 137 41.59 10.80 -23.84
CA GLY A 137 42.62 11.45 -23.03
C GLY A 137 42.55 12.98 -22.99
N GLU A 138 41.98 13.62 -24.02
CA GLU A 138 41.70 15.06 -24.04
C GLU A 138 40.45 15.38 -23.22
N ALA A 139 39.40 14.56 -23.36
CA ALA A 139 38.20 14.65 -22.53
C ALA A 139 38.51 14.49 -21.02
N GLU A 140 39.40 13.55 -20.66
CA GLU A 140 39.85 13.36 -19.27
C GLU A 140 40.55 14.61 -18.70
N ARG A 141 41.44 15.23 -19.48
CA ARG A 141 42.10 16.49 -19.08
C ARG A 141 41.11 17.65 -18.96
N ALA A 142 40.20 17.78 -19.92
CA ALA A 142 39.19 18.84 -19.91
C ALA A 142 38.26 18.74 -18.68
N LEU A 143 37.88 17.53 -18.28
CA LEU A 143 37.13 17.31 -17.04
C LEU A 143 37.94 17.71 -15.80
N HIS A 144 39.23 17.36 -15.74
CA HIS A 144 40.09 17.75 -14.62
C HIS A 144 40.25 19.27 -14.52
N ASP A 145 40.43 19.95 -15.66
CA ASP A 145 40.57 21.42 -15.72
C ASP A 145 39.26 22.13 -15.34
N TRP A 146 38.12 21.63 -15.83
CA TRP A 146 36.81 22.20 -15.55
C TRP A 146 36.48 22.12 -14.06
N PHE A 147 36.53 20.92 -13.47
CA PHE A 147 36.20 20.68 -12.05
C PHE A 147 37.31 21.15 -11.09
N GLY A 148 38.56 21.26 -11.56
CA GLY A 148 39.68 21.79 -10.79
C GLY A 148 39.67 23.31 -10.64
N SER A 149 38.93 24.03 -11.48
CA SER A 149 38.79 25.48 -11.40
C SER A 149 37.92 25.90 -10.20
N GLN A 150 38.34 26.94 -9.47
CA GLN A 150 37.57 27.48 -8.34
C GLN A 150 36.16 27.94 -8.74
N ALA A 151 35.96 28.31 -10.01
CA ALA A 151 34.69 28.79 -10.55
C ALA A 151 33.58 27.71 -10.60
N HIS A 152 33.96 26.45 -10.77
CA HIS A 152 33.01 25.32 -10.93
C HIS A 152 32.93 24.41 -9.70
N SER A 153 33.74 24.68 -8.66
CA SER A 153 33.75 23.90 -7.42
C SER A 153 32.46 23.98 -6.60
N GLY A 154 31.61 24.99 -6.84
CA GLY A 154 30.30 25.14 -6.19
C GLY A 154 29.11 24.66 -7.03
N ASP A 155 29.31 24.29 -8.30
CA ASP A 155 28.22 23.93 -9.22
C ASP A 155 27.59 22.56 -8.89
N LEU A 156 28.31 21.72 -8.15
CA LEU A 156 27.80 20.43 -7.64
C LEU A 156 27.06 20.55 -6.31
N ASP A 157 27.17 21.69 -5.61
CA ASP A 157 26.40 22.00 -4.40
C ASP A 157 25.17 22.80 -4.82
N GLU A 158 24.08 22.11 -5.19
CA GLU A 158 22.79 22.74 -5.57
C GLU A 158 22.09 23.48 -4.41
N GLY A 159 22.81 23.91 -3.36
CA GLY A 159 22.23 24.51 -2.16
C GLY A 159 21.40 23.50 -1.39
N VAL A 160 21.87 22.24 -1.35
CA VAL A 160 21.26 21.13 -0.60
C VAL A 160 21.98 20.87 0.73
N GLY A 161 22.99 21.67 1.06
CA GLY A 161 23.76 21.59 2.31
C GLY A 161 24.92 20.58 2.24
N LEU A 162 25.42 20.30 1.04
CA LEU A 162 26.50 19.34 0.77
C LEU A 162 27.68 20.04 0.09
N THR A 163 28.87 20.01 0.69
CA THR A 163 30.10 20.36 -0.03
C THR A 163 30.52 19.15 -0.83
N VAL A 164 30.59 19.30 -2.15
CA VAL A 164 30.96 18.24 -3.10
C VAL A 164 32.21 18.66 -3.87
N ARG A 165 33.20 17.77 -3.97
CA ARG A 165 34.42 17.97 -4.75
C ARG A 165 34.74 16.75 -5.58
N ALA A 166 34.74 16.89 -6.90
CA ALA A 166 35.27 15.85 -7.78
C ALA A 166 36.81 15.90 -7.72
N THR A 167 37.44 14.79 -7.34
CA THR A 167 38.90 14.70 -7.10
C THR A 167 39.64 13.88 -8.15
N GLY A 168 38.93 13.10 -8.98
CA GLY A 168 39.56 12.28 -10.02
C GLY A 168 38.59 11.91 -11.14
N PHE A 169 39.11 11.85 -12.37
CA PHE A 169 38.36 11.46 -13.57
C PHE A 169 39.16 10.41 -14.33
N VAL A 170 38.49 9.35 -14.76
CA VAL A 170 39.03 8.33 -15.65
C VAL A 170 38.06 8.13 -16.79
N VAL A 171 38.46 8.49 -18.02
CA VAL A 171 37.60 8.40 -19.21
C VAL A 171 37.98 7.17 -20.02
N ARG A 172 37.02 6.29 -20.25
CA ARG A 172 37.18 5.09 -21.09
C ARG A 172 36.06 5.04 -22.13
N LEU A 173 36.24 4.16 -23.09
CA LEU A 173 35.23 3.89 -24.10
C LEU A 173 34.16 2.96 -23.51
N SER A 174 32.93 3.06 -23.99
CA SER A 174 31.90 2.04 -23.71
C SER A 174 32.24 0.73 -24.42
N GLU A 175 31.73 -0.40 -23.92
CA GLU A 175 31.96 -1.71 -24.56
C GLU A 175 31.42 -1.75 -25.99
N GLU A 176 30.31 -1.07 -26.24
CA GLU A 176 29.69 -0.91 -27.55
C GLU A 176 30.59 -0.10 -28.49
N ALA A 177 31.11 1.05 -28.04
CA ALA A 177 32.04 1.86 -28.82
C ALA A 177 33.39 1.14 -29.06
N GLU A 178 33.91 0.40 -28.08
CA GLU A 178 35.11 -0.43 -28.25
C GLU A 178 34.90 -1.51 -29.31
N GLN A 179 33.74 -2.20 -29.29
CA GLN A 179 33.41 -3.24 -30.27
C GLN A 179 33.24 -2.69 -31.68
N GLU A 180 32.67 -1.50 -31.83
CA GLU A 180 32.46 -0.84 -33.13
C GLU A 180 33.75 -0.25 -33.72
N LEU A 181 34.65 0.26 -32.89
CA LEU A 181 35.93 0.84 -33.33
C LEU A 181 37.04 -0.20 -33.54
N ARG A 182 36.92 -1.38 -32.92
CA ARG A 182 37.87 -2.51 -33.04
C ARG A 182 38.26 -2.89 -34.48
N PRO A 183 37.34 -2.93 -35.46
CA PRO A 183 37.66 -3.22 -36.86
C PRO A 183 38.37 -2.06 -37.57
N ARG A 184 38.15 -0.81 -37.13
CA ARG A 184 38.73 0.41 -37.72
C ARG A 184 40.19 0.64 -37.31
N TRP A 185 40.61 0.13 -36.16
CA TRP A 185 41.97 0.32 -35.63
C TRP A 185 43.04 -0.62 -36.20
N GLY A 186 42.72 -1.52 -37.12
CA GLY A 186 43.72 -2.25 -37.92
C GLY A 186 44.84 -2.93 -37.11
N GLY A 187 44.58 -3.35 -35.86
CA GLY A 187 45.59 -3.99 -34.99
C GLY A 187 46.56 -3.04 -34.28
N LEU A 188 46.37 -1.72 -34.33
CA LEU A 188 47.11 -0.74 -33.52
C LEU A 188 46.23 -0.32 -32.33
N GLU A 189 46.55 -0.76 -31.11
CA GLU A 189 45.93 -0.21 -29.90
C GLU A 189 46.16 1.32 -29.85
N PRO A 190 45.13 2.13 -29.50
CA PRO A 190 45.34 3.54 -29.25
C PRO A 190 46.30 3.72 -28.06
N THR A 191 47.26 4.63 -28.23
CA THR A 191 48.39 4.86 -27.32
C THR A 191 47.92 5.08 -25.89
N ARG A 192 48.17 4.10 -25.01
CA ARG A 192 48.03 4.25 -23.56
C ARG A 192 49.02 5.30 -23.08
N TYR A 193 48.54 6.38 -22.49
CA TYR A 193 49.38 7.34 -21.77
C TYR A 193 49.76 6.73 -20.40
N THR A 194 50.64 5.73 -20.41
CA THR A 194 51.32 5.22 -19.22
C THR A 194 52.80 5.55 -19.38
N ASP A 195 53.20 6.75 -18.92
CA ASP A 195 54.54 7.00 -18.39
C ASP A 195 54.66 8.47 -17.92
N VAL A 196 54.18 8.74 -16.71
CA VAL A 196 54.70 9.85 -15.90
C VAL A 196 55.24 9.24 -14.62
N ARG A 197 56.57 9.13 -14.55
CA ARG A 197 57.29 8.70 -13.34
C ARG A 197 57.17 9.79 -12.27
N PHE A 198 56.50 9.47 -11.16
CA PHE A 198 56.68 10.23 -9.93
C PHE A 198 58.04 9.88 -9.30
N PRO A 199 58.79 10.84 -8.73
CA PRO A 199 59.99 10.53 -7.97
C PRO A 199 59.62 9.73 -6.70
N PRO A 200 60.48 8.81 -6.22
CA PRO A 200 60.15 7.96 -5.09
C PRO A 200 60.07 8.78 -3.80
N VAL A 201 58.89 8.83 -3.18
CA VAL A 201 58.74 9.28 -1.81
C VAL A 201 59.35 8.23 -0.89
N SER A 202 60.30 8.67 -0.06
CA SER A 202 61.04 7.83 0.87
C SER A 202 60.10 7.25 1.93
N VAL A 203 59.92 5.92 1.92
CA VAL A 203 59.23 5.19 2.98
C VAL A 203 60.14 5.20 4.22
N GLY A 204 59.75 5.97 5.23
CA GLY A 204 60.35 5.97 6.55
C GLY A 204 60.16 4.61 7.22
N ARG A 205 61.29 4.07 7.69
CA ARG A 205 61.47 2.86 8.50
C ARG A 205 60.32 2.56 9.48
N THR A 206 59.79 1.34 9.38
CA THR A 206 59.16 0.62 10.49
C THR A 206 60.20 0.29 11.56
N PRO A 207 59.97 0.59 12.86
CA PRO A 207 60.73 0.00 13.94
C PRO A 207 60.10 -1.34 14.35
N THR A 208 60.84 -2.40 14.11
CA THR A 208 60.65 -3.72 14.74
C THR A 208 60.92 -3.66 16.24
N GLY A 209 60.04 -4.31 17.01
CA GLY A 209 60.41 -5.19 18.10
C GLY A 209 60.84 -4.56 19.42
N ILE A 210 59.91 -4.50 20.39
CA ILE A 210 60.25 -4.69 21.80
C ILE A 210 59.31 -5.77 22.33
N GLY A 211 59.89 -6.93 22.62
CA GLY A 211 59.20 -8.07 23.21
C GLY A 211 59.03 -7.92 24.71
N PHE A 212 58.02 -8.57 25.25
CA PHE A 212 57.94 -8.91 26.67
C PHE A 212 57.47 -10.36 26.84
N PRO A 213 57.94 -11.04 27.90
CA PRO A 213 58.01 -12.50 27.97
C PRO A 213 56.72 -13.12 28.50
N LEU A 214 56.47 -14.35 28.04
CA LEU A 214 55.66 -15.34 28.72
C LEU A 214 56.44 -15.82 29.95
N ASP A 215 55.85 -15.69 31.13
CA ASP A 215 56.22 -16.51 32.28
C ASP A 215 54.96 -16.94 33.03
N ASP A 216 54.81 -18.25 33.09
CA ASP A 216 53.93 -19.00 33.97
C ASP A 216 54.18 -18.63 35.44
N LYS A 217 53.10 -18.41 36.20
CA LYS A 217 52.95 -18.88 37.59
C LYS A 217 51.55 -18.54 38.13
N PHE A 218 50.64 -19.50 37.99
CA PHE A 218 49.51 -19.64 38.91
C PHE A 218 50.01 -20.29 40.21
N GLY A 219 49.85 -19.57 41.33
CA GLY A 219 49.81 -20.15 42.68
C GLY A 219 48.35 -20.22 43.13
N SER A 220 47.89 -21.42 43.49
CA SER A 220 46.56 -21.67 44.08
C SER A 220 46.46 -21.09 45.50
N VAL A 221 45.29 -20.58 45.91
CA VAL A 221 44.60 -20.92 47.18
C VAL A 221 43.08 -20.67 47.04
N HIS A 222 42.31 -21.53 47.70
CA HIS A 222 40.89 -21.88 47.63
C HIS A 222 39.80 -20.87 48.04
N GLY A 223 38.59 -21.17 47.52
CA GLY A 223 37.28 -21.03 48.19
C GLY A 223 36.39 -19.94 47.59
N GLY A 224 35.17 -20.15 47.11
CA GLY A 224 34.23 -21.26 47.03
C GLY A 224 32.85 -20.62 46.70
N GLY A 225 32.06 -21.20 45.79
CA GLY A 225 30.70 -20.71 45.50
C GLY A 225 30.23 -21.01 44.09
N SER A 226 29.26 -21.92 43.98
CA SER A 226 28.65 -22.52 42.78
C SER A 226 28.26 -21.58 41.64
N GLN A 227 28.76 -21.85 40.42
CA GLN A 227 28.11 -21.48 39.17
C GLN A 227 27.38 -22.70 38.59
N GLY A 228 26.06 -22.61 38.48
CA GLY A 228 25.28 -23.47 37.60
C GLY A 228 25.48 -23.04 36.15
N PHE A 229 25.74 -23.99 35.27
CA PHE A 229 25.78 -23.78 33.82
C PHE A 229 24.44 -23.21 33.34
N PRO A 230 24.40 -22.14 32.53
CA PRO A 230 23.18 -21.82 31.81
C PRO A 230 22.97 -22.91 30.76
N ALA A 231 21.88 -23.66 30.94
CA ALA A 231 21.38 -24.56 29.91
C ALA A 231 21.21 -23.77 28.61
N SER A 232 21.68 -24.36 27.51
CA SER A 232 21.38 -23.96 26.16
C SER A 232 19.87 -23.76 26.00
N GLY A 233 19.43 -22.51 26.09
CA GLY A 233 18.05 -22.13 25.85
C GLY A 233 17.71 -22.41 24.40
N VAL A 234 16.79 -23.33 24.18
CA VAL A 234 15.98 -23.39 22.97
C VAL A 234 15.50 -21.96 22.69
N PRO A 235 15.64 -21.40 21.47
CA PRO A 235 15.13 -20.07 21.19
C PRO A 235 13.64 -20.07 21.52
N SER A 236 13.28 -19.30 22.55
CA SER A 236 11.89 -19.02 22.88
C SER A 236 11.23 -18.51 21.61
N SER A 237 10.21 -19.20 21.13
CA SER A 237 9.36 -18.74 20.03
C SER A 237 8.80 -17.36 20.42
N GLU A 238 9.39 -16.29 19.87
CA GLU A 238 8.88 -14.94 20.09
C GLU A 238 7.43 -14.87 19.61
N VAL A 239 6.54 -14.50 20.52
CA VAL A 239 5.14 -14.24 20.19
C VAL A 239 5.12 -13.01 19.28
N PRO A 240 4.57 -13.10 18.05
CA PRO A 240 4.59 -12.00 17.11
C PRO A 240 3.76 -10.84 17.63
N GLN A 241 4.33 -9.64 17.58
CA GLN A 241 3.62 -8.41 17.92
C GLN A 241 2.98 -7.82 16.66
N PRO A 242 1.71 -7.36 16.72
CA PRO A 242 1.09 -6.65 15.61
C PRO A 242 1.88 -5.39 15.29
N TRP A 243 1.85 -4.92 14.05
CA TRP A 243 2.49 -3.66 13.68
C TRP A 243 1.53 -2.49 13.82
N ARG A 244 2.05 -1.30 14.10
CA ARG A 244 1.28 -0.05 14.16
C ARG A 244 1.73 0.87 13.05
N LEU A 245 0.81 1.29 12.19
CA LEU A 245 1.01 2.39 11.25
C LEU A 245 0.70 3.69 11.97
N VAL A 246 1.72 4.52 12.19
CA VAL A 246 1.58 5.77 12.94
C VAL A 246 1.82 6.97 12.03
N ALA A 247 0.87 7.88 11.97
CA ALA A 247 0.98 9.13 11.22
C ALA A 247 0.88 10.36 12.15
N GLU A 248 1.71 11.37 11.90
CA GLU A 248 1.64 12.69 12.56
C GLU A 248 1.48 13.77 11.51
N LEU A 249 0.42 14.55 11.64
CA LEU A 249 0.18 15.78 10.89
C LEU A 249 -0.13 16.88 11.89
N VAL A 250 0.07 18.14 11.51
CA VAL A 250 -0.42 19.29 12.29
C VAL A 250 -1.95 19.31 12.33
N ASP A 251 -2.55 19.69 13.47
CA ASP A 251 -4.01 19.73 13.61
C ASP A 251 -4.62 21.04 13.08
N GLN A 252 -3.84 22.13 13.06
CA GLN A 252 -4.29 23.45 12.60
C GLN A 252 -3.17 24.22 11.92
N THR A 253 -3.49 25.03 10.88
CA THR A 253 -2.53 25.87 10.15
C THR A 253 -3.21 26.98 9.34
N SER A 254 -2.44 27.95 8.86
CA SER A 254 -2.88 28.92 7.84
C SER A 254 -2.67 28.42 6.40
N PRO A 255 -3.45 28.93 5.41
CA PRO A 255 -3.22 28.68 3.99
C PRO A 255 -1.78 28.96 3.53
N GLY A 256 -1.29 28.18 2.56
CA GLY A 256 0.03 28.34 1.95
C GLY A 256 1.21 27.77 2.75
N GLN A 257 1.00 27.37 4.02
CA GLN A 257 2.02 26.76 4.86
C GLN A 257 2.40 25.35 4.39
N ILE A 258 3.65 24.97 4.58
CA ILE A 258 4.14 23.60 4.33
C ILE A 258 3.94 22.77 5.60
N LEU A 259 3.27 21.63 5.45
CA LEU A 259 2.87 20.73 6.51
C LEU A 259 3.67 19.43 6.38
N PRO A 260 4.53 19.09 7.35
CA PRO A 260 5.17 17.79 7.37
C PRO A 260 4.18 16.73 7.85
N LEU A 261 4.03 15.66 7.08
CA LEU A 261 3.36 14.43 7.48
C LEU A 261 4.43 13.37 7.73
N HIS A 262 4.60 13.00 9.00
CA HIS A 262 5.53 11.95 9.39
C HIS A 262 4.79 10.63 9.51
N VAL A 263 5.31 9.58 8.87
CA VAL A 263 4.74 8.23 8.91
C VAL A 263 5.80 7.25 9.37
N GLN A 264 5.47 6.38 10.30
CA GLN A 264 6.37 5.35 10.82
C GLN A 264 5.59 4.06 11.10
N LEU A 265 6.21 2.92 10.83
CA LEU A 265 5.73 1.63 11.29
C LEU A 265 6.50 1.22 12.55
N ALA A 266 5.77 0.85 13.60
CA ALA A 266 6.34 0.48 14.89
C ALA A 266 5.79 -0.87 15.38
N PRO A 267 6.61 -1.71 16.04
CA PRO A 267 6.11 -2.90 16.73
C PRO A 267 5.06 -2.54 17.80
N GLY A 268 4.06 -3.40 17.93
CA GLY A 268 2.95 -3.28 18.87
C GLY A 268 3.31 -3.74 20.28
N ALA A 269 3.57 -2.79 21.18
CA ALA A 269 3.52 -3.02 22.63
C ALA A 269 2.20 -2.43 23.17
N ASP A 270 1.29 -3.31 23.59
CA ASP A 270 0.57 -3.29 24.88
C ASP A 270 -0.29 -4.56 25.04
N GLY A 271 -0.44 -5.01 26.27
CA GLY A 271 -0.82 -6.38 26.64
C GLY A 271 -2.30 -6.79 26.53
N ALA A 272 -2.48 -8.10 26.74
CA ALA A 272 -3.71 -8.88 26.84
C ALA A 272 -4.46 -9.22 25.54
N GLY A 273 -4.27 -10.45 25.06
CA GLY A 273 -5.37 -11.25 24.48
C GLY A 273 -5.23 -11.71 23.03
N VAL A 274 -5.33 -13.04 22.87
CA VAL A 274 -5.48 -13.87 21.65
C VAL A 274 -4.21 -14.09 20.80
N PRO A 275 -3.74 -15.35 20.65
CA PRO A 275 -2.63 -15.68 19.76
C PRO A 275 -3.11 -15.62 18.30
N LEU A 276 -2.71 -14.58 17.57
CA LEU A 276 -2.82 -14.57 16.11
C LEU A 276 -1.60 -15.26 15.49
N ARG A 277 -1.82 -15.89 14.32
CA ARG A 277 -0.81 -16.67 13.59
C ARG A 277 0.47 -15.87 13.33
N ALA A 278 1.58 -16.60 13.39
CA ALA A 278 2.92 -16.06 13.41
C ALA A 278 3.37 -15.47 12.07
N PHE A 279 3.99 -14.28 12.12
CA PHE A 279 4.80 -13.77 11.02
C PHE A 279 6.24 -13.56 11.49
N LEU A 280 7.18 -14.30 10.89
CA LEU A 280 8.61 -14.04 11.00
C LEU A 280 8.96 -13.03 9.91
N VAL A 281 9.30 -11.80 10.31
CA VAL A 281 9.98 -10.87 9.40
C VAL A 281 11.30 -11.53 9.01
N ALA A 282 11.51 -11.77 7.71
CA ALA A 282 12.72 -12.41 7.22
C ALA A 282 13.98 -11.63 7.68
N PRO A 283 15.15 -12.29 7.86
CA PRO A 283 16.38 -11.61 8.25
C PRO A 283 16.80 -10.45 7.35
N GLY A 284 16.34 -10.45 6.08
CA GLY A 284 16.55 -9.36 5.10
C GLY A 284 15.55 -8.20 5.19
N GLY A 285 14.62 -8.22 6.14
CA GLY A 285 13.55 -7.24 6.30
C GLY A 285 12.32 -7.52 5.44
N THR A 286 11.21 -6.83 5.74
CA THR A 286 9.97 -6.87 4.93
C THR A 286 9.75 -5.50 4.31
N ARG A 287 9.72 -5.42 2.97
CA ARG A 287 9.51 -4.17 2.25
C ARG A 287 8.02 -3.87 2.11
N LEU A 288 7.63 -2.65 2.44
CA LEU A 288 6.27 -2.14 2.32
C LEU A 288 6.24 -0.89 1.45
N THR A 289 5.15 -0.72 0.72
CA THR A 289 4.83 0.52 0.01
C THR A 289 3.85 1.33 0.84
N VAL A 290 4.19 2.59 1.13
CA VAL A 290 3.31 3.53 1.83
C VAL A 290 2.85 4.59 0.85
N THR A 291 1.53 4.76 0.73
CA THR A 291 0.92 5.81 -0.11
C THR A 291 0.14 6.81 0.75
N ILE A 292 0.02 8.03 0.26
CA ILE A 292 -0.78 9.07 0.89
C ILE A 292 -1.81 9.66 -0.08
N HIS A 293 -2.99 9.97 0.45
CA HIS A 293 -4.04 10.69 -0.25
C HIS A 293 -4.48 11.88 0.58
N ALA A 294 -4.35 13.08 0.02
CA ALA A 294 -4.54 14.36 0.73
C ALA A 294 -5.34 15.35 -0.13
N PRO A 295 -6.62 15.07 -0.45
CA PRO A 295 -7.42 15.97 -1.28
C PRO A 295 -7.55 17.34 -0.62
N GLY A 296 -7.45 18.39 -1.44
CA GLY A 296 -7.46 19.79 -0.98
C GLY A 296 -6.11 20.30 -0.45
N LEU A 297 -5.08 19.45 -0.37
CA LEU A 297 -3.72 19.81 -0.01
C LEU A 297 -2.77 19.51 -1.18
N ALA A 298 -1.90 20.46 -1.55
CA ALA A 298 -0.97 20.23 -2.65
C ALA A 298 0.26 19.45 -2.18
N SER A 299 0.58 18.34 -2.84
CA SER A 299 1.82 17.59 -2.55
C SER A 299 3.05 18.33 -3.09
N LEU A 300 4.12 18.37 -2.30
CA LEU A 300 5.42 18.93 -2.69
C LEU A 300 6.48 17.85 -2.98
N GLY A 301 6.08 16.58 -2.96
CA GLY A 301 6.96 15.44 -3.20
C GLY A 301 6.18 14.21 -3.63
N PRO A 302 6.84 13.03 -3.67
CA PRO A 302 6.17 11.80 -4.06
C PRO A 302 5.08 11.44 -3.04
N LEU A 303 3.93 11.03 -3.55
CA LEU A 303 2.78 10.55 -2.75
C LEU A 303 2.94 9.08 -2.33
N GLN A 304 4.05 8.47 -2.68
CA GLN A 304 4.41 7.09 -2.38
C GLN A 304 5.88 7.00 -1.97
N GLN A 305 6.17 6.21 -0.93
CA GLN A 305 7.53 5.87 -0.52
C GLN A 305 7.59 4.40 -0.10
N GLU A 306 8.73 3.75 -0.33
CA GLU A 306 8.99 2.40 0.18
C GLU A 306 9.67 2.46 1.55
N VAL A 307 9.43 1.44 2.38
CA VAL A 307 10.07 1.28 3.69
C VAL A 307 10.36 -0.18 3.98
N THR A 308 11.56 -0.46 4.51
CA THR A 308 11.96 -1.81 4.91
C THR A 308 11.82 -1.98 6.42
N LEU A 309 10.98 -2.92 6.84
CA LEU A 309 10.79 -3.28 8.23
C LEU A 309 11.86 -4.26 8.67
N THR A 310 12.50 -3.97 9.81
CA THR A 310 13.42 -4.88 10.49
C THR A 310 12.73 -5.43 11.74
N PRO A 311 12.84 -6.74 12.05
CA PRO A 311 12.17 -7.30 13.21
C PRO A 311 12.55 -6.56 14.51
N GLY A 312 11.55 -6.29 15.36
CA GLY A 312 11.75 -5.69 16.68
C GLY A 312 12.21 -4.23 16.70
N ARG A 313 12.28 -3.55 15.55
CA ARG A 313 12.68 -2.15 15.45
C ARG A 313 11.59 -1.33 14.75
N ASN A 314 11.52 -0.05 15.09
CA ASN A 314 10.73 0.90 14.31
C ASN A 314 11.33 1.01 12.90
N SER A 315 10.48 1.30 11.93
CA SER A 315 10.94 1.68 10.60
C SER A 315 11.58 3.08 10.62
N ASP A 316 12.30 3.41 9.55
CA ASP A 316 12.60 4.80 9.24
C ASP A 316 11.32 5.64 9.16
N VAL A 317 11.42 6.91 9.55
CA VAL A 317 10.29 7.85 9.49
C VAL A 317 10.17 8.41 8.08
N LEU A 318 9.15 7.98 7.35
CA LEU A 318 8.76 8.54 6.06
C LEU A 318 8.23 9.96 6.23
N LEU A 319 8.72 10.88 5.39
CA LEU A 319 8.31 12.28 5.42
C LEU A 319 7.63 12.64 4.10
N PHE A 320 6.36 12.99 4.18
CA PHE A 320 5.61 13.58 3.09
C PHE A 320 5.41 15.07 3.35
N ARG A 321 5.57 15.90 2.32
CA ARG A 321 5.42 17.36 2.44
C ARG A 321 4.16 17.79 1.69
N LEU A 322 3.22 18.36 2.43
CA LEU A 322 1.95 18.88 1.92
C LEU A 322 1.95 20.41 2.03
N LYS A 323 1.21 21.10 1.17
CA LYS A 323 1.00 22.54 1.26
C LYS A 323 -0.47 22.81 1.52
N ALA A 324 -0.75 23.57 2.58
CA ALA A 324 -2.09 23.98 2.97
C ALA A 324 -2.78 24.74 1.83
N GLY A 325 -3.90 24.20 1.36
CA GLY A 325 -4.71 24.75 0.28
C GLY A 325 -5.75 25.75 0.78
N SER A 326 -6.99 25.57 0.32
CA SER A 326 -8.12 26.42 0.72
C SER A 326 -8.48 26.25 2.20
N PRO A 327 -9.10 27.26 2.84
CA PRO A 327 -9.65 27.11 4.17
C PRO A 327 -10.63 25.93 4.29
N GLY A 328 -10.63 25.23 5.42
CA GLY A 328 -11.49 24.10 5.69
C GLY A 328 -10.80 22.96 6.43
N LEU A 329 -11.58 21.92 6.76
CA LEU A 329 -11.05 20.68 7.35
C LEU A 329 -10.62 19.74 6.23
N HIS A 330 -9.34 19.37 6.21
CA HIS A 330 -8.77 18.46 5.23
C HIS A 330 -8.41 17.14 5.88
N THR A 331 -8.72 16.03 5.22
CA THR A 331 -8.36 14.68 5.69
C THR A 331 -7.20 14.14 4.86
N VAL A 332 -6.18 13.63 5.54
CA VAL A 332 -5.03 12.95 4.92
C VAL A 332 -5.09 11.48 5.30
N THR A 333 -5.15 10.61 4.31
CA THR A 333 -5.16 9.16 4.50
C THR A 333 -3.81 8.57 4.13
N VAL A 334 -3.22 7.80 5.03
CA VAL A 334 -1.96 7.10 4.84
C VAL A 334 -2.25 5.60 4.79
N ARG A 335 -1.73 4.90 3.79
CA ARG A 335 -2.01 3.48 3.55
C ARG A 335 -0.72 2.69 3.43
N ALA A 336 -0.74 1.45 3.92
CA ALA A 336 0.38 0.53 3.79
C ALA A 336 -0.02 -0.67 2.94
N PHE A 337 0.90 -1.08 2.06
CA PHE A 337 0.75 -2.22 1.16
C PHE A 337 1.99 -3.12 1.21
N ARG A 338 1.79 -4.40 0.93
CA ARG A 338 2.86 -5.37 0.69
C ARG A 338 2.53 -6.18 -0.56
N ASP A 339 3.40 -6.12 -1.56
CA ASP A 339 3.24 -6.88 -2.82
C ASP A 339 1.83 -6.76 -3.42
N GLY A 340 1.27 -5.53 -3.41
CA GLY A 340 -0.10 -5.25 -3.87
C GLY A 340 -1.22 -5.48 -2.86
N THR A 341 -0.98 -6.23 -1.78
CA THR A 341 -1.97 -6.47 -0.72
C THR A 341 -2.12 -5.25 0.19
N TYR A 342 -3.34 -4.75 0.35
CA TYR A 342 -3.66 -3.70 1.32
C TYR A 342 -3.55 -4.20 2.75
N LEU A 343 -2.76 -3.55 3.60
CA LEU A 343 -2.54 -3.94 4.99
C LEU A 343 -3.38 -3.14 5.99
N GLY A 344 -3.67 -1.87 5.68
CA GLY A 344 -4.42 -0.98 6.54
C GLY A 344 -4.16 0.49 6.23
N GLU A 345 -4.93 1.37 6.90
CA GLU A 345 -4.81 2.81 6.75
C GLU A 345 -4.97 3.56 8.07
N VAL A 346 -4.38 4.74 8.14
CA VAL A 346 -4.58 5.71 9.21
C VAL A 346 -4.98 7.06 8.62
N ARG A 347 -5.92 7.76 9.26
CA ARG A 347 -6.38 9.09 8.82
C ARG A 347 -5.98 10.16 9.82
N CYS A 348 -5.42 11.25 9.29
CA CYS A 348 -5.13 12.49 10.01
C CYS A 348 -6.04 13.60 9.48
N GLN A 349 -6.26 14.63 10.28
CA GLN A 349 -7.03 15.80 9.88
C GLN A 349 -6.26 17.07 10.21
N VAL A 350 -6.39 18.09 9.37
CA VAL A 350 -5.83 19.42 9.58
C VAL A 350 -6.90 20.47 9.29
N SER A 351 -7.13 21.40 10.21
CA SER A 351 -7.94 22.59 9.98
C SER A 351 -7.08 23.69 9.36
N VAL A 352 -7.47 24.17 8.18
CA VAL A 352 -6.82 25.29 7.50
C VAL A 352 -7.68 26.54 7.70
N GLU A 353 -7.18 27.52 8.46
CA GLU A 353 -7.91 28.74 8.81
C GLU A 353 -7.03 29.98 8.62
N PRO A 354 -7.51 31.04 7.93
CA PRO A 354 -6.75 32.27 7.76
C PRO A 354 -6.32 32.89 9.10
N GLY A 355 -5.02 33.18 9.24
CA GLY A 355 -4.48 33.84 10.44
C GLY A 355 -4.31 32.93 11.65
N SER A 356 -4.58 31.63 11.51
CA SER A 356 -4.32 30.65 12.57
C SER A 356 -2.83 30.29 12.64
N ALA A 357 -2.33 30.09 13.86
CA ALA A 357 -0.97 29.59 14.09
C ALA A 357 -0.93 28.08 13.82
N THR A 358 0.20 27.60 13.29
CA THR A 358 0.42 26.16 13.10
C THR A 358 0.51 25.45 14.46
N ARG A 359 -0.32 24.43 14.68
CA ARG A 359 -0.34 23.63 15.91
C ARG A 359 -0.03 22.17 15.62
N ASP A 360 0.91 21.61 16.38
CA ASP A 360 1.22 20.18 16.38
C ASP A 360 -0.05 19.35 16.56
N GLY A 361 -0.19 18.30 15.76
CA GLY A 361 -1.23 17.31 15.99
C GLY A 361 -0.80 16.17 16.90
N GLN A 362 -1.78 15.33 17.22
CA GLN A 362 -1.53 14.08 17.93
C GLN A 362 -1.25 12.95 16.93
N PRO A 363 -0.31 12.03 17.27
CA PRO A 363 -0.12 10.81 16.49
C PRO A 363 -1.43 10.05 16.34
N ARG A 364 -1.77 9.71 15.10
CA ARG A 364 -2.84 8.79 14.77
C ARG A 364 -2.24 7.41 14.53
N VAL A 365 -2.90 6.37 15.02
CA VAL A 365 -2.41 5.00 14.99
C VAL A 365 -3.46 4.11 14.37
N ALA A 366 -3.05 3.23 13.46
CA ALA A 366 -3.82 2.09 13.02
C ALA A 366 -3.04 0.80 13.31
N VAL A 367 -3.74 -0.23 13.78
CA VAL A 367 -3.16 -1.57 13.97
C VAL A 367 -3.18 -2.30 12.64
N LEU A 368 -2.03 -2.84 12.24
CA LEU A 368 -1.87 -3.74 11.11
C LEU A 368 -1.84 -5.17 11.67
N SER A 369 -3.01 -5.80 11.72
CA SER A 369 -3.22 -7.11 12.37
C SER A 369 -2.38 -8.23 11.76
N SER A 370 -2.05 -8.14 10.47
CA SER A 370 -1.11 -9.03 9.79
C SER A 370 -0.38 -8.25 8.69
N LEU A 371 0.90 -8.60 8.47
CA LEU A 371 1.70 -8.14 7.34
C LEU A 371 1.68 -9.14 6.18
N ASP A 372 0.90 -10.21 6.24
CA ASP A 372 0.87 -11.25 5.20
C ASP A 372 0.31 -10.66 3.90
N ALA A 373 1.06 -10.80 2.81
CA ALA A 373 0.57 -10.52 1.47
C ALA A 373 -0.15 -11.75 0.92
N ASN A 374 -1.23 -11.52 0.18
CA ASN A 374 -1.86 -12.54 -0.62
C ASN A 374 -1.07 -12.71 -1.93
N ASP A 375 -0.77 -13.97 -2.27
CA ASP A 375 0.05 -14.28 -3.44
C ASP A 375 -0.62 -13.80 -4.73
N GLY A 376 0.13 -13.04 -5.52
CA GLY A 376 -0.35 -12.43 -6.77
C GLY A 376 -1.49 -11.41 -6.62
N GLU A 377 -1.80 -10.90 -5.42
CA GLU A 377 -2.82 -9.84 -5.28
C GLU A 377 -2.32 -8.54 -5.92
N ILE A 378 -3.17 -7.93 -6.75
CA ILE A 378 -3.01 -6.55 -7.19
C ILE A 378 -4.13 -5.69 -6.62
N THR A 379 -3.79 -4.49 -6.17
CA THR A 379 -4.77 -3.49 -5.78
C THR A 379 -4.86 -2.39 -6.83
N LEU A 380 -6.06 -2.18 -7.38
CA LEU A 380 -6.37 -0.97 -8.14
C LEU A 380 -6.94 0.07 -7.17
N GLN A 381 -6.12 1.07 -6.84
CA GLN A 381 -6.55 2.19 -6.01
C GLN A 381 -7.18 3.28 -6.87
N VAL A 382 -8.41 3.69 -6.54
CA VAL A 382 -9.17 4.71 -7.26
C VAL A 382 -9.57 5.83 -6.28
N LEU A 383 -8.95 7.00 -6.45
CA LEU A 383 -9.17 8.16 -5.58
C LEU A 383 -9.81 9.32 -6.34
N LYS A 384 -10.66 10.08 -5.66
CA LYS A 384 -11.17 11.36 -6.17
C LYS A 384 -10.06 12.40 -6.18
N GLY A 385 -9.90 13.11 -7.28
CA GLY A 385 -9.03 14.28 -7.37
C GLY A 385 -9.68 15.54 -6.81
N ASP A 386 -8.92 16.63 -6.76
CA ASP A 386 -9.35 17.91 -6.18
C ASP A 386 -10.42 18.64 -6.99
N SER A 387 -10.57 18.31 -8.27
CA SER A 387 -11.56 18.89 -9.17
C SER A 387 -12.70 17.91 -9.43
N PRO A 388 -13.97 18.38 -9.47
CA PRO A 388 -15.12 17.52 -9.81
C PRO A 388 -14.87 16.71 -11.09
N GLY A 389 -15.13 15.40 -11.02
CA GLY A 389 -14.93 14.46 -12.12
C GLY A 389 -13.48 14.07 -12.40
N THR A 390 -12.52 14.46 -11.56
CA THR A 390 -11.12 14.00 -11.66
C THR A 390 -10.92 12.80 -10.76
N TYR A 391 -10.20 11.80 -11.25
CA TYR A 391 -9.85 10.60 -10.50
C TYR A 391 -8.38 10.25 -10.73
N SER A 392 -7.72 9.70 -9.72
CA SER A 392 -6.42 9.06 -9.87
C SER A 392 -6.56 7.56 -9.72
N PHE A 393 -5.92 6.83 -10.63
CA PHE A 393 -5.87 5.38 -10.65
C PHE A 393 -4.44 4.95 -10.38
N GLN A 394 -4.25 3.94 -9.55
CA GLN A 394 -2.93 3.41 -9.28
C GLN A 394 -2.99 1.89 -9.16
N LEU A 395 -2.19 1.21 -9.95
CA LEU A 395 -2.04 -0.24 -9.84
C LEU A 395 -0.87 -0.57 -8.90
N LEU A 396 -1.17 -1.29 -7.83
CA LEU A 396 -0.21 -1.71 -6.80
C LEU A 396 -0.10 -3.24 -6.84
N GLY A 397 1.07 -3.76 -7.15
CA GLY A 397 1.39 -5.19 -7.14
C GLY A 397 2.77 -5.44 -6.55
N SER A 398 3.43 -6.52 -6.97
CA SER A 398 4.88 -6.69 -6.75
C SER A 398 5.70 -5.58 -7.43
N THR A 399 5.16 -5.01 -8.51
CA THR A 399 5.59 -3.72 -9.06
C THR A 399 4.68 -2.63 -8.51
N SER A 400 5.26 -1.56 -7.95
CA SER A 400 4.47 -0.39 -7.54
C SER A 400 4.52 0.67 -8.64
N TYR A 401 3.44 0.81 -9.41
CA TYR A 401 3.36 1.80 -10.48
C TYR A 401 2.99 3.19 -9.95
N ALA A 402 3.40 4.24 -10.67
CA ALA A 402 3.03 5.61 -10.36
C ALA A 402 1.51 5.83 -10.58
N PRO A 403 0.88 6.75 -9.83
CA PRO A 403 -0.53 7.06 -10.01
C PRO A 403 -0.79 7.81 -11.33
N GLU A 404 -1.78 7.33 -12.07
CA GLU A 404 -2.27 7.92 -13.32
C GLU A 404 -3.50 8.80 -13.07
N LEU A 405 -3.38 10.08 -13.39
CA LEU A 405 -4.45 11.08 -13.21
C LEU A 405 -5.26 11.22 -14.49
N ILE A 406 -6.56 10.95 -14.39
CA ILE A 406 -7.50 11.20 -15.49
C ILE A 406 -8.59 12.16 -15.02
N ARG A 407 -8.80 13.21 -15.81
CA ARG A 407 -10.03 13.98 -15.77
C ARG A 407 -11.05 13.24 -16.62
N MET A 408 -12.03 12.60 -15.98
CA MET A 408 -13.19 12.13 -16.72
C MET A 408 -13.83 13.38 -17.32
N ARG A 409 -14.00 13.41 -18.65
CA ARG A 409 -14.53 14.58 -19.36
C ARG A 409 -15.81 15.02 -18.66
N ALA A 410 -15.93 16.32 -18.35
CA ALA A 410 -17.12 16.88 -17.74
C ALA A 410 -18.36 16.49 -18.56
N GLY A 411 -19.28 15.79 -17.89
CA GLY A 411 -20.27 14.89 -18.47
C GLY A 411 -20.27 13.62 -17.62
N ASP A 412 -20.95 13.69 -16.47
CA ASP A 412 -21.03 12.68 -15.41
C ASP A 412 -20.73 11.23 -15.85
N PRO A 413 -19.78 10.50 -15.20
CA PRO A 413 -19.61 9.06 -15.42
C PRO A 413 -20.90 8.26 -15.18
N SER A 414 -21.92 8.85 -14.54
CA SER A 414 -23.26 8.29 -14.45
C SER A 414 -23.89 8.06 -15.82
N GLY A 415 -23.71 8.92 -16.83
CA GLY A 415 -24.49 8.82 -18.07
C GLY A 415 -24.29 7.49 -18.83
N PRO A 416 -23.05 7.11 -19.19
CA PRO A 416 -22.77 5.84 -19.84
C PRO A 416 -23.00 4.63 -18.94
N THR A 417 -22.64 4.73 -17.65
CA THR A 417 -22.73 3.61 -16.71
C THR A 417 -24.19 3.34 -16.28
N GLU A 418 -25.02 4.38 -16.15
CA GLU A 418 -26.46 4.30 -15.89
C GLU A 418 -27.16 3.58 -17.04
N ARG A 419 -26.84 3.91 -18.30
CA ARG A 419 -27.38 3.17 -19.45
C ARG A 419 -27.01 1.69 -19.39
N ILE A 420 -25.80 1.38 -18.96
CA ILE A 420 -25.37 -0.02 -18.78
C ILE A 420 -26.23 -0.70 -17.72
N TYR A 421 -26.42 -0.12 -16.52
CA TYR A 421 -27.29 -0.74 -15.51
C TYR A 421 -28.75 -0.82 -15.93
N GLN A 422 -29.29 0.18 -16.64
CA GLN A 422 -30.64 0.12 -17.19
C GLN A 422 -30.78 -1.04 -18.17
N GLU A 423 -29.77 -1.25 -19.01
CA GLU A 423 -29.73 -2.37 -19.94
C GLU A 423 -29.63 -3.72 -19.21
N LEU A 424 -28.77 -3.83 -18.19
CA LEU A 424 -28.63 -5.03 -17.34
C LEU A 424 -29.93 -5.38 -16.61
N ARG A 425 -30.61 -4.38 -16.01
CA ARG A 425 -31.90 -4.55 -15.35
C ARG A 425 -32.97 -5.03 -16.34
N ALA A 426 -32.99 -4.45 -17.54
CA ALA A 426 -33.91 -4.85 -18.59
C ALA A 426 -33.62 -6.26 -19.13
N MET A 427 -32.36 -6.70 -19.14
CA MET A 427 -31.98 -8.08 -19.48
C MET A 427 -32.46 -9.06 -18.41
N ALA A 428 -32.15 -8.81 -17.13
CA ALA A 428 -32.58 -9.65 -16.00
C ALA A 428 -34.11 -9.83 -15.95
N SER A 429 -34.87 -8.80 -16.37
CA SER A 429 -36.34 -8.85 -16.44
C SER A 429 -36.89 -9.62 -17.64
N ARG A 430 -36.14 -9.72 -18.75
CA ARG A 430 -36.58 -10.33 -20.03
C ARG A 430 -36.23 -11.82 -20.15
N SER A 431 -35.22 -12.30 -19.43
CA SER A 431 -34.74 -13.70 -19.51
C SER A 431 -35.76 -14.76 -19.03
N GLN A 432 -36.97 -14.37 -18.62
CA GLN A 432 -38.06 -15.30 -18.29
C GLN A 432 -38.84 -15.83 -19.51
N ALA A 433 -38.65 -15.27 -20.71
CA ALA A 433 -39.51 -15.56 -21.88
C ALA A 433 -38.78 -15.89 -23.20
N GLY A 434 -37.44 -15.92 -23.22
CA GLY A 434 -36.63 -16.01 -24.45
C GLY A 434 -36.10 -17.42 -24.76
N GLY A 435 -35.82 -17.69 -26.05
CA GLY A 435 -35.17 -18.93 -26.51
C GLY A 435 -33.63 -18.84 -26.53
N THR A 436 -32.94 -19.93 -26.87
CA THR A 436 -31.46 -20.03 -26.89
C THR A 436 -30.76 -18.96 -27.77
N ALA A 437 -31.40 -18.55 -28.86
CA ALA A 437 -30.88 -17.48 -29.73
C ALA A 437 -30.90 -16.09 -29.07
N ASP A 438 -31.85 -15.84 -28.16
CA ASP A 438 -31.93 -14.58 -27.41
C ASP A 438 -30.89 -14.54 -26.29
N ALA A 439 -30.59 -15.68 -25.67
CA ALA A 439 -29.53 -15.82 -24.68
C ALA A 439 -28.14 -15.53 -25.26
N ALA A 440 -27.83 -16.07 -26.45
CA ALA A 440 -26.57 -15.79 -27.15
C ALA A 440 -26.42 -14.29 -27.48
N ARG A 441 -27.50 -13.67 -28.00
CA ARG A 441 -27.52 -12.23 -28.30
C ARG A 441 -27.34 -11.38 -27.03
N ALA A 442 -27.95 -11.77 -25.92
CA ALA A 442 -27.78 -11.09 -24.64
C ALA A 442 -26.32 -11.16 -24.17
N ARG A 443 -25.67 -12.33 -24.29
CA ARG A 443 -24.25 -12.50 -23.95
C ARG A 443 -23.31 -11.65 -24.80
N ASP A 444 -23.49 -11.64 -26.11
CA ASP A 444 -22.68 -10.79 -27.02
C ASP A 444 -22.84 -9.31 -26.68
N ARG A 445 -24.05 -8.91 -26.31
CA ARG A 445 -24.34 -7.56 -25.87
C ARG A 445 -23.66 -7.23 -24.54
N LEU A 446 -23.72 -8.12 -23.54
CA LEU A 446 -23.01 -7.98 -22.27
C LEU A 446 -21.50 -7.83 -22.48
N ARG A 447 -20.90 -8.68 -23.33
CA ARG A 447 -19.48 -8.61 -23.67
C ARG A 447 -19.12 -7.26 -24.28
N SER A 448 -19.94 -6.76 -25.22
CA SER A 448 -19.75 -5.45 -25.83
C SER A 448 -19.80 -4.31 -24.81
N LEU A 449 -20.73 -4.38 -23.84
CA LEU A 449 -20.80 -3.40 -22.73
C LEU A 449 -19.57 -3.48 -21.82
N GLY A 450 -19.10 -4.68 -21.50
CA GLY A 450 -17.91 -4.90 -20.70
C GLY A 450 -16.63 -4.37 -21.36
N VAL A 451 -16.48 -4.54 -22.68
CA VAL A 451 -15.35 -3.99 -23.46
C VAL A 451 -15.41 -2.47 -23.45
N GLN A 452 -16.61 -1.89 -23.63
CA GLN A 452 -16.79 -0.44 -23.59
C GLN A 452 -16.43 0.13 -22.20
N LEU A 453 -16.83 -0.55 -21.12
CA LEU A 453 -16.50 -0.16 -19.75
C LEU A 453 -15.00 -0.20 -19.50
N TRP A 454 -14.34 -1.31 -19.88
CA TRP A 454 -12.89 -1.45 -19.75
C TRP A 454 -12.14 -0.32 -20.48
N ALA A 455 -12.53 -0.05 -21.72
CA ALA A 455 -11.91 0.98 -22.54
C ALA A 455 -12.16 2.42 -22.02
N ALA A 456 -13.33 2.68 -21.42
CA ALA A 456 -13.75 4.02 -21.00
C ALA A 456 -13.40 4.37 -19.54
N ALA A 457 -13.43 3.39 -18.63
CA ALA A 457 -13.27 3.62 -17.20
C ALA A 457 -11.84 3.44 -16.71
N VAL A 458 -11.05 2.59 -17.37
CA VAL A 458 -9.67 2.30 -16.95
C VAL A 458 -8.68 3.06 -17.85
N PRO A 459 -7.78 3.88 -17.31
CA PRO A 459 -6.72 4.56 -18.08
C PRO A 459 -5.91 3.60 -18.97
N GLU A 460 -5.55 4.00 -20.18
CA GLU A 460 -4.73 3.19 -21.11
C GLU A 460 -3.43 2.71 -20.45
N GLU A 461 -2.78 3.58 -19.69
CA GLU A 461 -1.56 3.24 -18.95
C GLU A 461 -1.81 2.17 -17.89
N VAL A 462 -2.90 2.27 -17.14
CA VAL A 462 -3.29 1.25 -16.14
C VAL A 462 -3.68 -0.06 -16.83
N ARG A 463 -4.31 -0.03 -18.00
CA ARG A 463 -4.58 -1.24 -18.80
C ARG A 463 -3.28 -1.91 -19.25
N ARG A 464 -2.31 -1.13 -19.73
CA ARG A 464 -0.98 -1.64 -20.10
C ARG A 464 -0.26 -2.27 -18.91
N GLN A 465 -0.31 -1.63 -17.75
CA GLN A 465 0.25 -2.17 -16.51
C GLN A 465 -0.45 -3.48 -16.11
N PHE A 466 -1.79 -3.51 -16.15
CA PHE A 466 -2.55 -4.72 -15.91
C PHE A 466 -2.13 -5.87 -16.83
N TRP A 467 -1.95 -5.61 -18.14
CA TRP A 467 -1.50 -6.62 -19.09
C TRP A 467 -0.06 -7.10 -18.85
N ALA A 468 0.83 -6.23 -18.37
CA ALA A 468 2.19 -6.60 -17.99
C ALA A 468 2.21 -7.54 -16.77
N GLU A 469 1.20 -7.44 -15.91
CA GLU A 469 1.06 -8.20 -14.67
C GLU A 469 0.14 -9.42 -14.81
N ALA A 470 -0.73 -9.45 -15.83
CA ALA A 470 -1.86 -10.38 -15.96
C ALA A 470 -1.52 -11.85 -15.72
N GLY A 471 -0.35 -12.31 -16.20
CA GLY A 471 0.09 -13.71 -16.06
C GLY A 471 0.44 -14.14 -14.62
N ARG A 472 0.54 -13.20 -13.67
CA ARG A 472 0.85 -13.46 -12.25
C ARG A 472 -0.24 -12.98 -11.29
N VAL A 473 -1.36 -12.47 -11.80
CA VAL A 473 -2.45 -11.98 -10.95
C VAL A 473 -3.20 -13.16 -10.34
N GLY A 474 -3.16 -13.26 -9.01
CA GLY A 474 -3.91 -14.22 -8.21
C GLY A 474 -5.26 -13.70 -7.73
N ALA A 475 -5.38 -12.37 -7.55
CA ALA A 475 -6.61 -11.68 -7.17
C ALA A 475 -6.52 -10.18 -7.49
N VAL A 476 -7.69 -9.53 -7.66
CA VAL A 476 -7.83 -8.08 -7.86
C VAL A 476 -8.63 -7.49 -6.71
N THR A 477 -8.03 -6.55 -5.98
CA THR A 477 -8.70 -5.74 -4.97
C THR A 477 -8.96 -4.35 -5.53
N ILE A 478 -10.22 -3.90 -5.55
CA ILE A 478 -10.56 -2.51 -5.88
C ILE A 478 -10.63 -1.71 -4.59
N LEU A 479 -9.68 -0.79 -4.40
CA LEU A 479 -9.62 0.08 -3.24
C LEU A 479 -10.14 1.46 -3.61
N GLY A 480 -11.32 1.83 -3.14
CA GLY A 480 -11.93 3.10 -3.51
C GLY A 480 -13.30 3.35 -2.89
N GLU A 481 -13.76 4.59 -3.01
CA GLU A 481 -15.15 5.00 -2.74
C GLU A 481 -16.07 4.83 -3.97
N HIS A 482 -15.52 4.32 -5.08
CA HIS A 482 -16.19 4.31 -6.38
C HIS A 482 -16.97 3.05 -6.62
N ASP A 483 -18.02 2.92 -5.84
CA ASP A 483 -18.89 1.77 -5.93
C ASP A 483 -19.78 1.76 -7.19
N ALA A 484 -19.94 2.93 -7.82
CA ALA A 484 -20.77 3.13 -9.00
C ALA A 484 -20.26 2.40 -10.25
N VAL A 485 -18.96 2.14 -10.35
CA VAL A 485 -18.38 1.43 -11.50
C VAL A 485 -18.57 -0.09 -11.29
N PRO A 486 -19.18 -0.81 -12.25
CA PRO A 486 -19.32 -2.27 -12.18
C PRO A 486 -18.02 -2.93 -12.64
N TRP A 487 -16.99 -2.91 -11.79
CA TRP A 487 -15.67 -3.51 -12.07
C TRP A 487 -15.78 -4.98 -12.49
N GLU A 488 -16.73 -5.70 -11.90
CA GLU A 488 -17.01 -7.10 -12.14
C GLU A 488 -17.46 -7.39 -13.58
N LEU A 489 -18.11 -6.42 -14.23
CA LEU A 489 -18.62 -6.49 -15.61
C LEU A 489 -17.57 -6.06 -16.66
N MET A 490 -16.40 -5.57 -16.25
CA MET A 490 -15.38 -5.20 -17.23
C MET A 490 -14.94 -6.41 -18.03
N TYR A 491 -14.74 -6.24 -19.33
CA TYR A 491 -14.21 -7.28 -20.21
C TYR A 491 -12.86 -6.82 -20.76
N PRO A 492 -11.73 -7.29 -20.19
CA PRO A 492 -10.40 -6.85 -20.61
C PRO A 492 -10.10 -7.24 -22.06
N LEU A 493 -10.02 -6.24 -22.93
CA LEU A 493 -9.69 -6.38 -24.35
C LEU A 493 -8.94 -5.13 -24.84
N ASP A 494 -7.69 -5.31 -25.25
CA ASP A 494 -6.86 -4.27 -25.86
C ASP A 494 -6.09 -4.85 -27.05
N GLY A 495 -6.50 -4.47 -28.28
CA GLY A 495 -5.85 -4.95 -29.50
C GLY A 495 -5.94 -6.47 -29.65
N SER A 496 -4.80 -7.17 -29.55
CA SER A 496 -4.71 -8.63 -29.60
C SER A 496 -4.68 -9.29 -28.22
N GLN A 497 -4.68 -8.52 -27.13
CA GLN A 497 -4.71 -9.03 -25.77
C GLN A 497 -6.16 -9.12 -25.29
N GLU A 498 -6.60 -10.32 -24.97
CA GLU A 498 -7.96 -10.61 -24.52
C GLU A 498 -7.90 -11.53 -23.29
N GLY A 499 -8.71 -11.21 -22.28
CA GLY A 499 -8.74 -11.97 -21.02
C GLY A 499 -9.65 -13.19 -21.12
N ASP A 500 -9.66 -14.02 -20.07
CA ASP A 500 -10.52 -15.22 -20.00
C ASP A 500 -11.97 -14.87 -19.61
N GLY A 501 -12.59 -13.94 -20.34
CA GLY A 501 -13.96 -13.48 -20.12
C GLY A 501 -14.07 -12.14 -19.40
N PHE A 502 -15.17 -11.94 -18.67
CA PHE A 502 -15.30 -10.78 -17.79
C PHE A 502 -14.27 -10.84 -16.65
N LEU A 503 -13.91 -9.70 -16.06
CA LEU A 503 -12.90 -9.62 -15.01
C LEU A 503 -13.25 -10.54 -13.83
N ALA A 504 -14.53 -10.59 -13.45
CA ALA A 504 -15.03 -11.46 -12.39
C ALA A 504 -15.20 -12.94 -12.78
N GLU A 505 -15.06 -13.29 -14.06
CA GLU A 505 -15.00 -14.68 -14.54
C GLU A 505 -13.56 -15.21 -14.61
N TRP A 506 -12.62 -14.30 -14.84
CA TRP A 506 -11.21 -14.60 -14.98
C TRP A 506 -10.50 -14.62 -13.62
N LEU A 507 -10.74 -13.60 -12.78
CA LEU A 507 -9.97 -13.36 -11.56
C LEU A 507 -10.86 -13.20 -10.32
N PRO A 508 -10.40 -13.62 -9.12
CA PRO A 508 -11.03 -13.25 -7.87
C PRO A 508 -11.04 -11.72 -7.71
N ILE A 509 -12.21 -11.10 -7.80
CA ILE A 509 -12.37 -9.66 -7.61
C ILE A 509 -13.10 -9.36 -6.30
N VAL A 510 -12.51 -8.49 -5.49
CA VAL A 510 -13.13 -7.95 -4.27
C VAL A 510 -12.96 -6.44 -4.20
N ARG A 511 -13.75 -5.80 -3.34
CA ARG A 511 -13.73 -4.37 -3.06
C ARG A 511 -13.26 -4.15 -1.62
N GLN A 512 -12.46 -3.13 -1.39
CA GLN A 512 -12.08 -2.71 -0.04
C GLN A 512 -12.59 -1.27 0.18
N ALA A 513 -13.49 -1.10 1.13
CA ALA A 513 -13.97 0.22 1.51
C ALA A 513 -12.96 0.93 2.41
N TYR A 514 -12.90 2.26 2.36
CA TYR A 514 -12.00 2.99 3.24
C TYR A 514 -12.41 2.84 4.71
N GLY A 515 -11.43 2.58 5.59
CA GLY A 515 -11.64 2.41 7.02
C GLY A 515 -12.18 1.02 7.40
N GLN A 516 -12.34 0.13 6.42
CA GLN A 516 -12.56 -1.29 6.65
C GLN A 516 -11.26 -1.94 7.11
N GLU A 517 -11.34 -2.66 8.22
CA GLU A 517 -10.21 -3.47 8.71
C GLU A 517 -10.00 -4.68 7.80
N ARG A 518 -8.75 -5.09 7.61
CA ARG A 518 -8.45 -6.34 6.92
C ARG A 518 -8.70 -7.50 7.87
N VAL A 519 -9.61 -8.38 7.49
CA VAL A 519 -9.98 -9.57 8.28
C VAL A 519 -9.49 -10.84 7.57
N PRO A 520 -8.38 -11.47 8.01
CA PRO A 520 -7.84 -12.67 7.34
C PRO A 520 -8.70 -13.92 7.60
N GLU A 521 -9.47 -13.93 8.68
CA GLU A 521 -10.27 -15.07 9.10
C GLU A 521 -11.60 -14.60 9.71
N LEU A 522 -12.72 -15.14 9.22
CA LEU A 522 -14.07 -14.88 9.72
C LEU A 522 -14.56 -16.09 10.53
N SER A 523 -15.00 -15.86 11.76
CA SER A 523 -15.68 -16.89 12.53
C SER A 523 -17.13 -17.02 12.09
N LEU A 524 -17.50 -18.19 11.55
CA LEU A 524 -18.87 -18.58 11.24
C LEU A 524 -19.37 -19.59 12.28
N ASP A 525 -19.64 -19.09 13.49
CA ASP A 525 -20.16 -19.88 14.62
C ASP A 525 -21.70 -19.94 14.65
N ARG A 526 -22.36 -18.95 14.05
CA ARG A 526 -23.82 -18.79 14.01
C ARG A 526 -24.27 -18.27 12.65
N ALA A 527 -25.47 -18.63 12.21
CA ALA A 527 -26.12 -18.06 11.03
C ALA A 527 -27.52 -17.56 11.35
N THR A 528 -27.76 -16.26 11.18
CA THR A 528 -29.07 -15.61 11.36
C THR A 528 -29.61 -15.18 10.00
N PHE A 529 -30.88 -15.47 9.74
CA PHE A 529 -31.52 -15.17 8.46
C PHE A 529 -32.52 -14.03 8.61
N VAL A 530 -32.60 -13.14 7.62
CA VAL A 530 -33.58 -12.05 7.56
C VAL A 530 -34.57 -12.34 6.44
N VAL A 531 -35.81 -12.65 6.81
CA VAL A 531 -36.91 -13.01 5.90
C VAL A 531 -38.19 -12.30 6.35
N PRO A 532 -38.40 -11.04 5.92
CA PRO A 532 -39.64 -10.31 6.17
C PRO A 532 -40.84 -10.90 5.41
N PRO A 533 -42.09 -10.52 5.72
CA PRO A 533 -43.30 -11.12 5.15
C PRO A 533 -43.45 -11.01 3.63
N ARG A 534 -42.87 -9.95 3.03
CA ARG A 534 -42.92 -9.69 1.58
C ARG A 534 -41.71 -10.24 0.84
N SER A 535 -41.01 -11.21 1.43
CA SER A 535 -39.90 -11.91 0.79
C SER A 535 -40.37 -12.79 -0.37
N PRO A 536 -39.46 -13.15 -1.31
CA PRO A 536 -39.81 -14.08 -2.39
C PRO A 536 -40.33 -15.42 -1.85
N ALA A 537 -41.20 -16.09 -2.60
CA ALA A 537 -41.77 -17.38 -2.21
C ALA A 537 -40.68 -18.45 -1.97
N GLU A 538 -39.55 -18.31 -2.67
CA GLU A 538 -38.40 -19.18 -2.62
C GLU A 538 -37.49 -18.90 -1.39
N ALA A 539 -37.70 -17.82 -0.64
CA ALA A 539 -36.84 -17.45 0.49
C ALA A 539 -36.78 -18.52 1.59
N ALA A 540 -37.89 -19.21 1.85
CA ALA A 540 -37.92 -20.32 2.81
C ALA A 540 -37.09 -21.52 2.32
N GLN A 541 -37.09 -21.78 1.01
CA GLN A 541 -36.28 -22.81 0.38
C GLN A 541 -34.79 -22.43 0.42
N GLU A 542 -34.46 -21.17 0.19
CA GLU A 542 -33.11 -20.62 0.33
C GLU A 542 -32.58 -20.84 1.74
N VAL A 543 -33.31 -20.41 2.77
CA VAL A 543 -32.90 -20.63 4.17
C VAL A 543 -32.71 -22.12 4.49
N ALA A 544 -33.60 -23.00 4.01
CA ALA A 544 -33.48 -24.43 4.24
C ALA A 544 -32.23 -25.03 3.55
N ALA A 545 -31.96 -24.64 2.32
CA ALA A 545 -30.78 -25.08 1.57
C ALA A 545 -29.48 -24.61 2.26
N LEU A 546 -29.44 -23.33 2.68
CA LEU A 546 -28.30 -22.77 3.36
C LEU A 546 -28.04 -23.40 4.73
N ARG A 547 -29.08 -23.70 5.52
CA ARG A 547 -28.94 -24.48 6.77
C ARG A 547 -28.29 -25.83 6.52
N ALA A 548 -28.75 -26.55 5.51
CA ALA A 548 -28.16 -27.84 5.14
C ALA A 548 -26.70 -27.70 4.70
N ARG A 549 -26.39 -26.63 3.96
CA ARG A 549 -25.04 -26.34 3.45
C ARG A 549 -24.04 -25.97 4.56
N LEU A 550 -24.47 -25.15 5.52
CA LEU A 550 -23.65 -24.72 6.66
C LEU A 550 -23.40 -25.87 7.66
N GLY A 551 -24.35 -26.80 7.76
CA GLY A 551 -24.23 -28.00 8.57
C GLY A 551 -24.23 -27.74 10.08
N ALA A 552 -23.97 -28.79 10.86
CA ALA A 552 -24.09 -28.76 12.32
C ALA A 552 -23.00 -27.95 13.04
N ALA A 553 -21.94 -27.54 12.35
CA ALA A 553 -20.85 -26.74 12.91
C ALA A 553 -21.21 -25.24 13.05
N VAL A 554 -22.33 -24.82 12.48
CA VAL A 554 -22.84 -23.45 12.53
C VAL A 554 -24.18 -23.46 13.27
N LEU A 555 -24.28 -22.70 14.37
CA LEU A 555 -25.50 -22.60 15.16
C LEU A 555 -26.59 -21.86 14.38
N ASP A 556 -27.82 -22.37 14.42
CA ASP A 556 -28.98 -21.69 13.84
C ASP A 556 -29.38 -20.50 14.72
N GLY A 557 -29.18 -19.29 14.22
CA GLY A 557 -29.58 -18.03 14.83
C GLY A 557 -31.06 -17.69 14.63
N GLY A 558 -31.79 -18.49 13.86
CA GLY A 558 -33.19 -18.29 13.57
C GLY A 558 -33.45 -17.34 12.41
N VAL A 559 -34.74 -17.05 12.20
CA VAL A 559 -35.24 -16.15 11.15
C VAL A 559 -35.82 -14.90 11.81
N LEU A 560 -35.39 -13.73 11.34
CA LEU A 560 -35.89 -12.42 11.78
C LEU A 560 -36.77 -11.81 10.69
N SER A 561 -37.93 -11.31 11.12
CA SER A 561 -38.87 -10.57 10.26
C SER A 561 -39.13 -9.14 10.75
N HIS A 562 -38.70 -8.79 11.97
CA HIS A 562 -38.86 -7.48 12.61
C HIS A 562 -37.53 -6.70 12.59
N GLY A 563 -37.56 -5.47 12.12
CA GLY A 563 -36.42 -4.55 12.07
C GLY A 563 -35.89 -4.21 13.45
N THR A 564 -36.75 -4.04 14.46
CA THR A 564 -36.30 -3.77 15.85
C THR A 564 -35.44 -4.89 16.43
N ALA A 565 -35.78 -6.15 16.15
CA ALA A 565 -34.98 -7.31 16.57
C ALA A 565 -33.65 -7.37 15.83
N LEU A 566 -33.64 -7.07 14.52
CA LEU A 566 -32.43 -6.99 13.71
C LEU A 566 -31.48 -5.89 14.21
N THR A 567 -32.00 -4.68 14.45
CA THR A 567 -31.23 -3.55 15.00
C THR A 567 -30.64 -3.88 16.36
N SER A 568 -31.40 -4.52 17.24
CA SER A 568 -30.91 -4.95 18.56
C SER A 568 -29.75 -5.94 18.42
N LEU A 569 -29.93 -6.97 17.57
CA LEU A 569 -28.89 -7.98 17.32
C LEU A 569 -27.60 -7.38 16.75
N ILE A 570 -27.71 -6.40 15.84
CA ILE A 570 -26.55 -5.70 15.28
C ILE A 570 -25.85 -4.86 16.35
N ASN A 571 -26.62 -4.09 17.13
CA ASN A 571 -26.07 -3.22 18.18
C ASN A 571 -25.40 -4.01 19.33
N ASP A 572 -25.90 -5.22 19.61
CA ASP A 572 -25.33 -6.13 20.61
C ASP A 572 -24.05 -6.84 20.13
N GLY A 573 -23.64 -6.62 18.87
CA GLY A 573 -22.44 -7.20 18.28
C GLY A 573 -22.68 -8.60 17.71
N LEU A 574 -23.57 -8.69 16.73
CA LEU A 574 -23.82 -9.87 15.91
C LEU A 574 -22.52 -10.61 15.51
N SER A 575 -22.46 -11.92 15.72
CA SER A 575 -21.38 -12.81 15.27
C SER A 575 -21.84 -13.77 14.18
N GLY A 576 -20.87 -14.28 13.40
CA GLY A 576 -21.14 -15.29 12.39
C GLY A 576 -21.65 -14.70 11.07
N LEU A 577 -22.74 -15.27 10.57
CA LEU A 577 -23.39 -14.91 9.32
C LEU A 577 -24.72 -14.18 9.57
N LEU A 578 -24.91 -13.06 8.87
CA LEU A 578 -26.20 -12.44 8.64
C LEU A 578 -26.60 -12.60 7.17
N HIS A 579 -27.61 -13.39 6.88
CA HIS A 579 -28.06 -13.63 5.52
C HIS A 579 -29.46 -13.06 5.27
N PHE A 580 -29.58 -12.08 4.38
CA PHE A 580 -30.86 -11.55 3.93
C PHE A 580 -31.35 -12.35 2.74
N ALA A 581 -32.56 -12.90 2.83
CA ALA A 581 -33.26 -13.54 1.72
C ALA A 581 -34.62 -12.84 1.53
N CYS A 582 -34.59 -11.66 0.91
CA CYS A 582 -35.72 -10.75 0.94
C CYS A 582 -35.86 -9.86 -0.30
N HIS A 583 -36.75 -8.87 -0.24
CA HIS A 583 -36.86 -7.81 -1.24
C HIS A 583 -36.34 -6.50 -0.67
N ASN A 584 -35.78 -5.71 -1.56
CA ASN A 584 -35.26 -4.37 -1.34
C ASN A 584 -36.13 -3.44 -2.17
N ALA A 585 -36.81 -2.55 -1.49
CA ALA A 585 -37.67 -1.54 -2.09
C ALA A 585 -36.88 -0.23 -2.22
N PHE A 586 -37.13 0.49 -3.32
CA PHE A 586 -36.56 1.80 -3.58
C PHE A 586 -37.66 2.86 -3.56
N GLY A 587 -37.42 3.94 -2.84
CA GLY A 587 -38.32 5.11 -2.81
C GLY A 587 -37.53 6.41 -2.80
N GLY A 588 -38.21 7.56 -2.68
CA GLY A 588 -37.58 8.89 -2.65
C GLY A 588 -36.53 9.12 -1.55
N ALA A 589 -36.47 8.23 -0.56
CA ALA A 589 -35.53 8.23 0.56
C ALA A 589 -34.37 7.21 0.41
N GLY A 590 -34.34 6.44 -0.69
CA GLY A 590 -33.31 5.44 -0.94
C GLY A 590 -33.78 3.98 -0.78
N SER A 591 -32.82 3.10 -0.45
CA SER A 591 -32.99 1.65 -0.33
C SER A 591 -33.55 1.26 1.04
N LYS A 592 -34.51 0.33 1.08
CA LYS A 592 -35.07 -0.19 2.33
C LYS A 592 -35.54 -1.64 2.22
N VAL A 593 -35.50 -2.36 3.34
CA VAL A 593 -36.14 -3.66 3.52
C VAL A 593 -37.46 -3.46 4.27
N GLU A 594 -38.54 -4.04 3.77
CA GLU A 594 -39.88 -3.86 4.33
C GLU A 594 -40.15 -4.94 5.40
N MET A 595 -39.92 -4.61 6.68
CA MET A 595 -40.04 -5.52 7.83
C MET A 595 -41.47 -5.52 8.41
N ASP A 596 -41.76 -6.45 9.32
CA ASP A 596 -43.06 -6.59 10.02
C ASP A 596 -43.48 -5.33 10.78
N ASP A 597 -42.51 -4.65 11.39
CA ASP A 597 -42.68 -3.50 12.28
C ASP A 597 -42.31 -2.16 11.63
N GLY A 598 -42.01 -2.15 10.32
CA GLY A 598 -41.71 -0.95 9.55
C GLY A 598 -40.60 -1.13 8.52
N PRO A 599 -40.25 -0.05 7.78
CA PRO A 599 -39.08 -0.08 6.91
C PRO A 599 -37.79 -0.14 7.75
N PHE A 600 -36.82 -0.91 7.28
CA PHE A 600 -35.44 -0.92 7.76
C PHE A 600 -34.54 -0.40 6.64
N ASP A 601 -33.80 0.67 6.91
CA ASP A 601 -32.96 1.35 5.92
C ASP A 601 -31.53 1.63 6.45
N PRO A 602 -30.58 2.06 5.59
CA PRO A 602 -29.20 2.29 6.04
C PRO A 602 -29.03 3.28 7.20
N LEU A 603 -29.98 4.20 7.43
CA LEU A 603 -29.94 5.12 8.57
C LEU A 603 -30.09 4.39 9.91
N ASP A 604 -30.83 3.27 9.94
CA ASP A 604 -31.01 2.45 11.14
C ASP A 604 -29.69 1.84 11.64
N LEU A 605 -28.67 1.77 10.77
CA LEU A 605 -27.33 1.32 11.11
C LEU A 605 -26.42 2.45 11.65
N ALA A 606 -26.87 3.71 11.65
CA ALA A 606 -26.01 4.84 12.02
C ALA A 606 -25.41 4.71 13.44
N TYR A 607 -26.18 4.19 14.40
CA TYR A 607 -25.67 3.90 15.74
C TYR A 607 -24.58 2.83 15.70
N ALA A 608 -24.83 1.69 15.06
CA ALA A 608 -23.87 0.59 14.93
C ALA A 608 -22.58 1.03 14.24
N SER A 609 -22.69 1.84 13.18
CA SER A 609 -21.58 2.44 12.45
C SER A 609 -20.73 3.33 13.34
N GLN A 610 -21.35 4.24 14.08
CA GLN A 610 -20.64 5.17 14.96
C GLN A 610 -20.03 4.47 16.19
N ALA A 611 -20.70 3.42 16.70
CA ALA A 611 -20.26 2.64 17.84
C ALA A 611 -19.29 1.51 17.48
N ARG A 612 -19.06 1.23 16.19
CA ARG A 612 -18.30 0.06 15.69
C ARG A 612 -18.83 -1.25 16.30
N ALA A 613 -20.16 -1.39 16.39
CA ALA A 613 -20.82 -2.48 17.13
C ALA A 613 -20.41 -3.89 16.65
N LEU A 614 -20.07 -4.03 15.37
CA LEU A 614 -19.66 -5.29 14.76
C LEU A 614 -18.14 -5.50 14.76
N GLY A 615 -17.34 -4.49 15.13
CA GLY A 615 -15.88 -4.54 14.99
C GLY A 615 -15.19 -5.62 15.83
N ARG A 616 -15.84 -6.09 16.91
CA ARG A 616 -15.31 -7.18 17.76
C ARG A 616 -15.55 -8.57 17.16
N THR A 617 -16.66 -8.76 16.46
CA THR A 617 -17.13 -10.06 15.97
C THR A 617 -16.94 -10.23 14.47
N GLN A 618 -16.73 -9.13 13.75
CA GLN A 618 -16.41 -9.07 12.32
C GLN A 618 -17.25 -10.03 11.47
N PRO A 619 -18.60 -9.98 11.55
CA PRO A 619 -19.46 -10.95 10.88
C PRO A 619 -19.38 -10.83 9.35
N LEU A 620 -19.78 -11.91 8.69
CA LEU A 620 -20.10 -11.90 7.26
C LEU A 620 -21.56 -11.47 7.07
N VAL A 621 -21.78 -10.43 6.28
CA VAL A 621 -23.13 -10.01 5.87
C VAL A 621 -23.34 -10.40 4.41
N PHE A 622 -24.35 -11.23 4.14
CA PHE A 622 -24.76 -11.61 2.80
C PHE A 622 -26.15 -11.03 2.52
N PHE A 623 -26.21 -10.05 1.63
CA PHE A 623 -27.37 -9.21 1.41
C PHE A 623 -28.07 -9.60 0.08
N ASN A 624 -28.81 -10.72 0.09
CA ASN A 624 -29.56 -11.18 -1.07
C ASN A 624 -30.98 -10.57 -1.09
N ALA A 625 -31.04 -9.27 -1.36
CA ALA A 625 -32.28 -8.51 -1.23
C ALA A 625 -32.82 -7.89 -2.53
N CYS A 626 -32.19 -8.02 -3.69
CA CYS A 626 -32.55 -7.17 -4.84
C CYS A 626 -33.61 -7.78 -5.79
N ARG A 627 -34.89 -7.40 -5.64
CA ARG A 627 -35.95 -7.57 -6.64
C ARG A 627 -36.86 -6.34 -6.66
N SER A 628 -36.98 -5.64 -7.80
CA SER A 628 -38.02 -4.63 -8.00
C SER A 628 -38.34 -4.46 -9.49
N ALA A 629 -39.54 -4.88 -9.90
CA ALA A 629 -40.20 -4.30 -11.07
C ALA A 629 -40.87 -3.01 -10.61
N GLY A 630 -40.36 -1.86 -11.05
CA GLY A 630 -40.89 -0.53 -10.71
C GLY A 630 -39.84 0.55 -10.98
N GLU A 631 -40.18 1.52 -11.83
CA GLU A 631 -39.34 2.65 -12.23
C GLU A 631 -38.84 3.47 -11.03
N ILE A 632 -37.57 3.91 -11.09
CA ILE A 632 -37.03 5.28 -10.82
C ILE A 632 -35.52 5.23 -10.43
N ASP A 633 -34.79 6.25 -10.92
CA ASP A 633 -33.35 6.61 -10.88
C ASP A 633 -32.64 6.63 -9.52
N TRP A 634 -31.51 5.91 -9.32
CA TRP A 634 -30.74 5.95 -8.06
C TRP A 634 -29.23 5.60 -8.14
N PHE A 635 -28.51 5.99 -9.20
CA PHE A 635 -27.09 5.64 -9.46
C PHE A 635 -26.07 5.88 -8.32
N SER A 636 -26.43 6.37 -7.13
CA SER A 636 -25.49 6.57 -6.01
C SER A 636 -26.02 6.26 -4.61
N GLN A 637 -27.16 5.58 -4.44
CA GLN A 637 -27.71 5.29 -3.10
C GLN A 637 -27.80 3.80 -2.74
N HIS A 638 -27.55 2.89 -3.70
CA HIS A 638 -27.58 1.43 -3.46
C HIS A 638 -26.44 0.90 -2.56
N LEU A 639 -25.47 1.76 -2.20
CA LEU A 639 -24.23 1.39 -1.51
C LEU A 639 -24.15 1.90 -0.07
N GLY A 640 -25.26 2.42 0.44
CA GLY A 640 -25.42 2.69 1.88
C GLY A 640 -25.28 1.42 2.71
N TRP A 641 -25.83 0.28 2.27
CA TRP A 641 -25.77 -0.96 3.05
C TRP A 641 -24.34 -1.46 3.28
N ALA A 642 -23.59 -1.68 2.20
CA ALA A 642 -22.20 -2.14 2.30
C ALA A 642 -21.38 -1.17 3.16
N GLN A 643 -21.47 0.14 2.86
CA GLN A 643 -20.75 1.15 3.62
C GLN A 643 -21.11 1.14 5.12
N GLN A 644 -22.40 1.09 5.47
CA GLN A 644 -22.84 1.12 6.87
C GLN A 644 -22.42 -0.15 7.61
N PHE A 645 -22.60 -1.35 7.04
CA PHE A 645 -22.16 -2.59 7.68
C PHE A 645 -20.63 -2.64 7.86
N LEU A 646 -19.87 -2.22 6.84
CA LEU A 646 -18.41 -2.17 6.92
C LEU A 646 -17.92 -1.10 7.91
N GLN A 647 -18.58 0.06 7.97
CA GLN A 647 -18.30 1.09 8.97
C GLN A 647 -18.62 0.61 10.40
N ALA A 648 -19.71 -0.15 10.58
CA ALA A 648 -20.05 -0.81 11.84
C ALA A 648 -19.04 -1.89 12.24
N GLY A 649 -18.20 -2.36 11.31
CA GLY A 649 -17.12 -3.31 11.55
C GLY A 649 -17.38 -4.73 11.06
N ALA A 650 -18.32 -4.93 10.13
CA ALA A 650 -18.46 -6.22 9.44
C ALA A 650 -17.14 -6.60 8.74
N GLY A 651 -16.76 -7.87 8.83
CA GLY A 651 -15.50 -8.34 8.26
C GLY A 651 -15.57 -8.52 6.74
N ALA A 652 -16.75 -8.88 6.24
CA ALA A 652 -17.05 -8.94 4.81
C ALA A 652 -18.53 -8.64 4.54
N PHE A 653 -18.80 -8.12 3.35
CA PHE A 653 -20.15 -7.86 2.87
C PHE A 653 -20.29 -8.36 1.43
N VAL A 654 -21.36 -9.11 1.14
CA VAL A 654 -21.70 -9.57 -0.20
C VAL A 654 -23.07 -9.02 -0.54
N GLY A 655 -23.23 -8.38 -1.69
CA GLY A 655 -24.52 -7.89 -2.17
C GLY A 655 -24.54 -7.75 -3.69
N THR A 656 -25.65 -7.28 -4.25
CA THR A 656 -25.82 -7.18 -5.71
C THR A 656 -25.98 -5.72 -6.16
N LEU A 657 -25.26 -5.35 -7.22
CA LEU A 657 -25.25 -4.01 -7.83
C LEU A 657 -26.56 -3.67 -8.59
N TRP A 658 -27.28 -4.68 -9.07
CA TRP A 658 -28.60 -4.54 -9.71
C TRP A 658 -29.55 -5.67 -9.30
N ALA A 659 -30.81 -5.58 -9.76
CA ALA A 659 -31.82 -6.59 -9.49
C ALA A 659 -31.47 -7.94 -10.16
N VAL A 660 -31.60 -9.02 -9.42
CA VAL A 660 -31.24 -10.38 -9.84
C VAL A 660 -32.45 -11.32 -9.79
N ARG A 661 -32.35 -12.46 -10.47
CA ARG A 661 -33.40 -13.50 -10.40
C ARG A 661 -33.25 -14.34 -9.13
N SER A 662 -34.36 -14.65 -8.47
CA SER A 662 -34.34 -15.41 -7.21
C SER A 662 -33.69 -16.80 -7.35
N ASP A 663 -33.94 -17.49 -8.46
CA ASP A 663 -33.39 -18.84 -8.71
C ASP A 663 -31.87 -18.79 -8.90
N SER A 664 -31.38 -17.89 -9.74
CA SER A 664 -29.94 -17.69 -9.95
C SER A 664 -29.23 -17.16 -8.70
N ALA A 665 -29.91 -16.31 -7.91
CA ALA A 665 -29.36 -15.79 -6.67
C ALA A 665 -29.21 -16.88 -5.60
N LEU A 666 -30.19 -17.78 -5.49
CA LEU A 666 -30.11 -18.97 -4.64
C LEU A 666 -28.95 -19.88 -5.07
N GLU A 667 -28.82 -20.17 -6.36
CA GLU A 667 -27.73 -21.01 -6.87
C GLU A 667 -26.36 -20.37 -6.65
N PHE A 668 -26.25 -19.04 -6.81
CA PHE A 668 -25.03 -18.31 -6.48
C PHE A 668 -24.69 -18.46 -5.01
N ALA A 669 -25.65 -18.23 -4.11
CA ALA A 669 -25.44 -18.35 -2.68
C ALA A 669 -25.03 -19.79 -2.30
N ASP A 670 -25.72 -20.80 -2.84
CA ASP A 670 -25.39 -22.21 -2.58
C ASP A 670 -23.99 -22.60 -3.06
N ALA A 671 -23.59 -22.18 -4.26
CA ALA A 671 -22.23 -22.39 -4.78
C ALA A 671 -21.19 -21.63 -3.93
N PHE A 672 -21.47 -20.38 -3.58
CA PHE A 672 -20.59 -19.54 -2.77
C PHE A 672 -20.32 -20.15 -1.39
N TYR A 673 -21.36 -20.55 -0.65
CA TYR A 673 -21.17 -21.20 0.64
C TYR A 673 -20.61 -22.62 0.51
N GLY A 674 -20.91 -23.32 -0.59
CA GLY A 674 -20.28 -24.60 -0.95
C GLY A 674 -18.76 -24.51 -1.00
N ASP A 675 -18.22 -23.50 -1.68
CA ASP A 675 -16.78 -23.28 -1.76
C ASP A 675 -16.21 -22.64 -0.48
N LEU A 676 -16.85 -21.60 0.06
CA LEU A 676 -16.35 -20.86 1.22
C LEU A 676 -16.29 -21.74 2.47
N VAL A 677 -17.40 -22.43 2.79
CA VAL A 677 -17.53 -23.24 4.02
C VAL A 677 -17.19 -24.70 3.75
N GLY A 678 -17.75 -25.28 2.68
CA GLY A 678 -17.59 -26.70 2.39
C GLY A 678 -16.18 -27.08 1.91
N ALA A 679 -15.63 -26.33 0.95
CA ALA A 679 -14.27 -26.53 0.46
C ALA A 679 -13.20 -25.73 1.23
N GLY A 680 -13.63 -24.79 2.08
CA GLY A 680 -12.74 -23.93 2.86
C GLY A 680 -11.96 -22.91 2.02
N GLU A 681 -12.42 -22.59 0.81
CA GLU A 681 -11.75 -21.67 -0.10
C GLU A 681 -11.77 -20.23 0.42
N PRO A 682 -10.77 -19.38 0.06
CA PRO A 682 -10.82 -17.96 0.37
C PRO A 682 -12.02 -17.25 -0.27
N LEU A 683 -12.48 -16.16 0.36
CA LEU A 683 -13.61 -15.32 -0.04
C LEU A 683 -13.59 -14.98 -1.54
N GLY A 684 -12.44 -14.54 -2.05
CA GLY A 684 -12.29 -14.20 -3.46
C GLY A 684 -12.47 -15.40 -4.39
N ARG A 685 -11.92 -16.57 -4.03
CA ARG A 685 -12.03 -17.81 -4.82
C ARG A 685 -13.44 -18.38 -4.78
N ALA A 686 -14.09 -18.37 -3.62
CA ALA A 686 -15.49 -18.78 -3.48
C ALA A 686 -16.42 -17.90 -4.32
N SER A 687 -16.20 -16.58 -4.33
CA SER A 687 -16.90 -15.63 -5.22
C SER A 687 -16.69 -15.97 -6.69
N LEU A 688 -15.43 -16.14 -7.14
CA LEU A 688 -15.10 -16.50 -8.52
C LEU A 688 -15.80 -17.80 -8.97
N ARG A 689 -15.72 -18.87 -8.17
CA ARG A 689 -16.33 -20.15 -8.51
C ARG A 689 -17.86 -20.09 -8.53
N ALA A 690 -18.47 -19.37 -7.60
CA ALA A 690 -19.92 -19.14 -7.61
C ALA A 690 -20.37 -18.47 -8.92
N ARG A 691 -19.62 -17.46 -9.40
CA ARG A 691 -19.90 -16.81 -10.70
C ARG A 691 -19.76 -17.78 -11.86
N GLN A 692 -18.70 -18.59 -11.86
CA GLN A 692 -18.45 -19.59 -12.90
C GLN A 692 -19.50 -20.71 -12.91
N ALA A 693 -20.09 -21.04 -11.76
CA ALA A 693 -21.11 -22.08 -11.63
C ALA A 693 -22.45 -21.68 -12.25
N ILE A 694 -22.81 -20.39 -12.16
CA ILE A 694 -24.11 -19.88 -12.64
C ILE A 694 -24.03 -19.06 -13.94
N ARG A 695 -22.84 -18.97 -14.56
CA ARG A 695 -22.68 -18.28 -15.85
C ARG A 695 -23.48 -18.97 -16.95
N ASP A 696 -23.84 -18.21 -17.98
CA ASP A 696 -24.40 -18.69 -19.25
C ASP A 696 -25.82 -19.27 -19.19
N ARG A 697 -26.55 -19.02 -18.11
CA ARG A 697 -27.94 -19.45 -17.96
C ARG A 697 -28.91 -18.48 -18.63
N ASP A 698 -29.46 -18.86 -19.79
CA ASP A 698 -30.56 -18.16 -20.47
C ASP A 698 -30.38 -16.63 -20.63
N GLY A 699 -29.13 -16.16 -20.74
CA GLY A 699 -28.80 -14.74 -20.85
C GLY A 699 -29.02 -13.91 -19.57
N ASP A 700 -29.13 -14.56 -18.40
CA ASP A 700 -29.30 -13.89 -17.10
C ASP A 700 -27.98 -13.35 -16.52
N PRO A 701 -27.77 -12.02 -16.43
CA PRO A 701 -26.51 -11.44 -15.97
C PRO A 701 -26.26 -11.52 -14.46
N THR A 702 -27.02 -12.32 -13.70
CA THR A 702 -26.95 -12.40 -12.22
C THR A 702 -25.54 -12.66 -11.69
N TRP A 703 -24.73 -13.49 -12.36
CA TRP A 703 -23.37 -13.79 -11.89
C TRP A 703 -22.41 -12.58 -11.90
N LEU A 704 -22.69 -11.56 -12.72
CA LEU A 704 -21.90 -10.31 -12.75
C LEU A 704 -22.42 -9.27 -11.75
N ALA A 705 -23.61 -9.50 -11.18
CA ALA A 705 -24.27 -8.53 -10.29
C ALA A 705 -23.64 -8.46 -8.91
N TYR A 706 -23.07 -9.56 -8.42
CA TYR A 706 -22.53 -9.60 -7.06
C TYR A 706 -21.30 -8.71 -6.92
N ALA A 707 -21.24 -7.92 -5.86
CA ALA A 707 -20.06 -7.20 -5.39
C ALA A 707 -19.68 -7.76 -4.01
N VAL A 708 -18.39 -8.07 -3.84
CA VAL A 708 -17.86 -8.70 -2.63
C VAL A 708 -16.87 -7.74 -1.98
N TYR A 709 -17.15 -7.34 -0.74
CA TYR A 709 -16.31 -6.48 0.07
C TYR A 709 -15.58 -7.28 1.13
N GLY A 710 -14.27 -7.07 1.28
CA GLY A 710 -13.40 -7.87 2.16
C GLY A 710 -12.02 -8.08 1.57
N SER A 711 -11.21 -8.94 2.21
CA SER A 711 -9.92 -9.37 1.66
C SER A 711 -10.11 -10.61 0.79
N PRO A 712 -9.45 -10.72 -0.38
CA PRO A 712 -9.65 -11.88 -1.26
C PRO A 712 -9.13 -13.18 -0.61
N GLY A 713 -8.14 -13.06 0.27
CA GLY A 713 -7.56 -14.16 1.05
C GLY A 713 -8.32 -14.54 2.32
N THR A 714 -9.41 -13.84 2.68
CA THR A 714 -10.19 -14.13 3.89
C THR A 714 -10.74 -15.56 3.85
N ARG A 715 -10.48 -16.35 4.89
CA ARG A 715 -11.07 -17.68 5.07
C ARG A 715 -12.11 -17.69 6.18
N VAL A 716 -12.93 -18.72 6.24
CA VAL A 716 -13.90 -18.92 7.33
C VAL A 716 -13.47 -20.08 8.22
N THR A 717 -13.77 -19.97 9.51
CA THR A 717 -13.70 -21.09 10.45
C THR A 717 -15.04 -21.32 11.11
N THR A 718 -15.39 -22.59 11.28
CA THR A 718 -16.61 -23.04 11.96
C THR A 718 -16.24 -23.74 13.27
N THR A 719 -17.12 -23.69 14.28
CA THR A 719 -16.81 -24.32 15.57
C THR A 719 -16.95 -25.83 15.44
N THR A 720 -15.82 -26.54 15.36
CA THR A 720 -15.82 -28.01 15.43
C THR A 720 -16.07 -28.40 16.88
N THR A 721 -17.29 -28.86 17.20
CA THR A 721 -17.53 -29.51 18.50
C THR A 721 -16.84 -30.88 18.46
N THR A 722 -15.57 -30.93 18.86
CA THR A 722 -14.92 -32.20 19.15
C THR A 722 -15.54 -32.74 20.43
N VAL A 723 -16.53 -33.63 20.30
CA VAL A 723 -16.94 -34.48 21.40
C VAL A 723 -15.76 -35.41 21.68
N VAL A 724 -14.90 -35.02 22.60
CA VAL A 724 -13.94 -35.93 23.22
C VAL A 724 -14.78 -36.90 24.03
N GLY A 725 -15.08 -38.06 23.43
CA GLY A 725 -15.66 -39.18 24.15
C GLY A 725 -14.75 -39.50 25.32
N GLN A 726 -15.26 -39.30 26.54
CA GLN A 726 -14.69 -39.92 27.72
C GLN A 726 -14.69 -41.43 27.48
N GLY A 727 -13.51 -41.98 27.23
CA GLY A 727 -13.29 -43.41 27.32
C GLY A 727 -13.37 -43.80 28.79
N ASP A 728 -14.39 -44.59 29.12
CA ASP A 728 -14.50 -45.29 30.39
C ASP A 728 -13.22 -46.12 30.64
N PHE A 729 -12.50 -45.80 31.69
CA PHE A 729 -11.58 -46.73 32.33
C PHE A 729 -12.40 -47.58 33.30
N ALA A 730 -12.68 -48.81 32.90
CA ALA A 730 -13.03 -49.91 33.79
C ALA A 730 -11.77 -50.70 34.16
#